data_AF-A0A480A4J7-F1
#
_entry.id   AF-A0A480A4J7-F1
#
_cell.length_a   1.000
_cell.length_b   1.000
_cell.length_c   1.000
_cell.angle_alpha   90.00
_cell.angle_beta   90.00
_cell.angle_gamma   90.00
#
_symmetry.space_group_name_H-M   'P 1'
#
loop_
_entity.id
_entity.type
_entity.pdbx_description
1 polymer ?
#
loop_
_entity_poly.entity_id
_entity_poly.type
_entity_poly.pdbx_seq_one_letter_code
_entity_poly.pdbx_strand_id
1 'polypeptide(L)'
;MSIITNYLKTEIEQKLREQGIVIWLDKDAHYNNYVDELITRHRQGEFFAPVVAFRGSYLEMLFALEPYGNGLVPETLLIHMPGHTEDTIRKTPILELYRAGYRFRKALDTLIREASTGQVTPTELENYLSQGVSDLATAETWLENTLSQPQDSLAKYLENFSLEWILEGLLDLDNIIDEAKKLRVKFPDTHSLDTLTQHLYRHTGMDEAFLQFYYNQETLSFSRLGEAFAAWLMCVEYVQNLNRLPHLPQLQPLSQLSLPLRKNCKQLIEYLRQRYPDTYAAQAVIVESHLEPELQTLIPEELSKIQTFQWGENAVLAAAVQALLAGNYSKVLTWSKPRTETPTFWLERHSTQRIEWTLIQAAATLGDKINNSGRIKTLDNLRAVLEYYTDSGYQVDLAHRRFEQQYVNLPDLPHFAQLLEATEQLRRQYRVWADNLAQDFSDICQKDSFLPEADLQQRTIYDQVVHPLTQNNHKKVAYFLIDAFRYEMATELLQDFTEAGSVVSLKGRYAELPSITAVGMNALTPVSQGGKLLLAGDNGFKGFKTGEYTVRSPQERVRAIKDKSVSQHGKESKEIVSFNLTEVRNCTASKLKKTCANARLIIIHSREIDDAGEANLGLATFETWLGQIKSAWNHLKNAGINEFILTADHGFLLQDHTTKEKNYGSKKDPYRRYILDSEPRSEEGCVTVSLSSLKYEGQNKYLIFCKDTSVFATGNPGATFVHGGNSLQERVIPVLKVSQRYNSLSGMVKYLIEAQADNNRIRLRVKPAPLPQSVLNFTESKTINLAFHVPNRQDIQITIKDVIGAKINNQQLQIPVTDEWVEVGLDLRGQRDERVRIEIFHPDGIEDVEATIPQEYFDVSGSLKTEVSTTQTPSSNDWQNSFEDQAIAQVFLHLQKHNSITEIELTQILGNPRKTRRFALDFEEYLKKVPFLVRIETTNNGKRYVKQN
;
A
#
# COMPACT_ATOMS: atom_id res chain seq x y z
N MET A 1 -48.73 10.06 31.36
CA MET A 1 -48.47 8.87 30.50
C MET A 1 -47.17 8.34 31.03
N SER A 2 -47.17 7.13 31.59
CA SER A 2 -46.07 6.59 32.39
C SER A 2 -44.76 6.49 31.57
N ILE A 3 -43.84 7.44 31.74
CA ILE A 3 -42.66 7.61 30.87
C ILE A 3 -41.66 6.46 31.12
N ILE A 4 -41.38 6.17 32.38
CA ILE A 4 -40.39 5.16 32.80
C ILE A 4 -40.84 3.75 32.38
N THR A 5 -42.11 3.48 32.56
CA THR A 5 -42.78 2.22 32.23
C THR A 5 -42.86 2.03 30.72
N ASN A 6 -43.15 3.09 29.96
CA ASN A 6 -43.12 3.03 28.49
C ASN A 6 -41.71 2.79 27.94
N TYR A 7 -40.69 3.39 28.56
CA TYR A 7 -39.29 3.12 28.20
C TYR A 7 -38.95 1.65 28.41
N LEU A 8 -39.25 1.11 29.61
CA LEU A 8 -39.03 -0.30 29.94
C LEU A 8 -39.79 -1.25 29.01
N LYS A 9 -41.06 -0.92 28.71
CA LYS A 9 -41.88 -1.65 27.73
C LYS A 9 -41.17 -1.75 26.40
N THR A 10 -40.74 -0.62 25.84
CA THR A 10 -40.11 -0.57 24.52
C THR A 10 -38.83 -1.40 24.46
N GLU A 11 -38.00 -1.34 25.50
CA GLU A 11 -36.77 -2.13 25.58
C GLU A 11 -37.05 -3.64 25.62
N ILE A 12 -38.03 -4.07 26.43
CA ILE A 12 -38.45 -5.46 26.52
C ILE A 12 -39.03 -5.95 25.18
N GLU A 13 -39.89 -5.16 24.54
CA GLU A 13 -40.46 -5.48 23.24
C GLU A 13 -39.37 -5.64 22.16
N GLN A 14 -38.38 -4.76 22.15
CA GLN A 14 -37.24 -4.86 21.25
C GLN A 14 -36.47 -6.17 21.48
N LYS A 15 -36.15 -6.50 22.74
CA LYS A 15 -35.40 -7.72 23.05
C LYS A 15 -36.16 -9.00 22.73
N LEU A 16 -37.48 -9.02 22.95
CA LEU A 16 -38.33 -10.13 22.56
C LEU A 16 -38.35 -10.33 21.04
N ARG A 17 -38.41 -9.25 20.24
CA ARG A 17 -38.35 -9.35 18.77
C ARG A 17 -36.98 -9.81 18.26
N GLU A 18 -35.90 -9.38 18.89
CA GLU A 18 -34.53 -9.72 18.49
C GLU A 18 -34.13 -11.16 18.89
N GLN A 19 -34.61 -11.65 20.04
CA GLN A 19 -34.05 -12.84 20.70
C GLN A 19 -35.08 -13.96 20.92
N GLY A 20 -36.38 -13.70 20.72
CA GLY A 20 -37.45 -14.65 21.01
C GLY A 20 -37.70 -14.81 22.51
N ILE A 21 -36.94 -15.69 23.17
CA ILE A 21 -37.08 -15.98 24.60
C ILE A 21 -36.23 -14.99 25.41
N VAL A 22 -36.86 -14.26 26.33
CA VAL A 22 -36.20 -13.30 27.22
C VAL A 22 -36.42 -13.69 28.68
N ILE A 23 -35.34 -13.88 29.42
CA ILE A 23 -35.37 -14.15 30.86
C ILE A 23 -35.02 -12.88 31.63
N TRP A 24 -36.03 -12.28 32.27
CA TRP A 24 -35.87 -11.09 33.10
C TRP A 24 -35.54 -11.48 34.54
N LEU A 25 -34.30 -11.27 34.93
CA LEU A 25 -33.82 -11.42 36.30
C LEU A 25 -34.04 -10.11 37.07
N ASP A 26 -34.95 -10.14 38.04
CA ASP A 26 -35.36 -8.98 38.85
C ASP A 26 -34.99 -9.23 40.32
N LYS A 27 -33.73 -8.96 40.67
CA LYS A 27 -33.16 -9.29 42.00
C LYS A 27 -34.00 -8.72 43.14
N ASP A 28 -34.44 -7.48 43.02
CA ASP A 28 -35.08 -6.73 44.12
C ASP A 28 -36.63 -6.75 44.02
N ALA A 29 -37.17 -7.46 43.01
CA ALA A 29 -38.60 -7.67 42.78
C ALA A 29 -39.40 -6.36 42.54
N HIS A 30 -38.72 -5.30 42.08
CA HIS A 30 -39.31 -3.97 41.86
C HIS A 30 -40.35 -3.95 40.72
N TYR A 31 -40.37 -4.96 39.84
CA TYR A 31 -41.20 -4.96 38.64
C TYR A 31 -42.43 -5.88 38.71
N ASN A 32 -42.72 -6.51 39.86
CA ASN A 32 -43.83 -7.46 40.02
C ASN A 32 -45.17 -6.90 39.50
N ASN A 33 -45.58 -5.72 39.99
CA ASN A 33 -46.85 -5.10 39.64
C ASN A 33 -46.95 -4.80 38.12
N TYR A 34 -45.86 -4.33 37.52
CA TYR A 34 -45.79 -4.05 36.10
C TYR A 34 -45.85 -5.31 35.24
N VAL A 35 -45.19 -6.38 35.67
CA VAL A 35 -45.25 -7.68 34.98
C VAL A 35 -46.66 -8.28 35.06
N ASP A 36 -47.34 -8.14 36.19
CA ASP A 36 -48.74 -8.58 36.32
C ASP A 36 -49.68 -7.78 35.39
N GLU A 37 -49.39 -6.49 35.17
CA GLU A 37 -50.06 -5.69 34.16
C GLU A 37 -49.77 -6.20 32.74
N LEU A 38 -48.52 -6.54 32.40
CA LEU A 38 -48.17 -7.12 31.10
C LEU A 38 -48.88 -8.45 30.83
N ILE A 39 -49.01 -9.32 31.85
CA ILE A 39 -49.80 -10.56 31.77
C ILE A 39 -51.26 -10.25 31.41
N THR A 40 -51.83 -9.23 32.04
CA THR A 40 -53.22 -8.80 31.78
C THR A 40 -53.37 -8.25 30.36
N ARG A 41 -52.45 -7.39 29.91
CA ARG A 41 -52.42 -6.82 28.56
C ARG A 41 -52.24 -7.89 27.49
N HIS A 42 -51.43 -8.92 27.73
CA HIS A 42 -51.30 -10.05 26.81
C HIS A 42 -52.63 -10.80 26.62
N ARG A 43 -53.36 -11.07 27.71
CA ARG A 43 -54.69 -11.70 27.65
C ARG A 43 -55.72 -10.87 26.88
N GLN A 44 -55.54 -9.55 26.85
CA GLN A 44 -56.37 -8.61 26.10
C GLN A 44 -55.90 -8.40 24.65
N GLY A 45 -54.78 -9.02 24.24
CA GLY A 45 -54.18 -8.85 22.91
C GLY A 45 -53.38 -7.57 22.71
N GLU A 46 -53.14 -6.81 23.79
CA GLU A 46 -52.43 -5.52 23.77
C GLU A 46 -50.92 -5.64 23.96
N PHE A 47 -50.43 -6.82 24.35
CA PHE A 47 -49.02 -7.17 24.40
C PHE A 47 -48.77 -8.46 23.64
N PHE A 48 -47.83 -8.44 22.69
CA PHE A 48 -47.73 -9.47 21.64
C PHE A 48 -47.08 -10.78 22.10
N ALA A 49 -46.38 -10.80 23.24
CA ALA A 49 -45.65 -11.97 23.72
C ALA A 49 -46.29 -12.53 25.00
N PRO A 50 -46.40 -13.86 25.14
CA PRO A 50 -46.69 -14.52 26.41
C PRO A 50 -45.71 -14.07 27.51
N VAL A 51 -46.27 -13.84 28.70
CA VAL A 51 -45.50 -13.47 29.89
C VAL A 51 -45.76 -14.49 30.99
N VAL A 52 -44.71 -15.15 31.46
CA VAL A 52 -44.78 -16.09 32.58
C VAL A 52 -43.90 -15.59 33.71
N ALA A 53 -44.48 -15.40 34.89
CA ALA A 53 -43.79 -14.82 36.03
C ALA A 53 -43.75 -15.79 37.21
N PHE A 54 -42.60 -15.88 37.87
CA PHE A 54 -42.46 -16.66 39.09
C PHE A 54 -43.12 -15.93 40.27
N ARG A 55 -44.01 -16.62 40.99
CA ARG A 55 -44.73 -16.13 42.17
C ARG A 55 -44.65 -17.13 43.35
N GLY A 56 -43.47 -17.71 43.56
CA GLY A 56 -43.18 -18.56 44.73
C GLY A 56 -43.28 -20.07 44.51
N SER A 57 -43.83 -20.54 43.38
CA SER A 57 -43.93 -21.96 43.03
C SER A 57 -43.32 -22.26 41.67
N TYR A 58 -42.22 -23.01 41.64
CA TYR A 58 -41.61 -23.46 40.37
C TYR A 58 -42.49 -24.47 39.64
N LEU A 59 -43.28 -25.27 40.38
CA LEU A 59 -44.18 -26.24 39.77
C LEU A 59 -45.29 -25.55 38.99
N GLU A 60 -45.91 -24.51 39.56
CA GLU A 60 -46.92 -23.71 38.87
C GLU A 60 -46.34 -23.00 37.66
N MET A 61 -45.11 -22.48 37.77
CA MET A 61 -44.41 -21.85 36.67
C MET A 61 -44.12 -22.83 35.52
N LEU A 62 -43.70 -24.07 35.82
CA LEU A 62 -43.47 -25.09 34.80
C LEU A 62 -44.77 -25.47 34.06
N PHE A 63 -45.89 -25.57 34.77
CA PHE A 63 -47.19 -25.77 34.12
C PHE A 63 -47.58 -24.59 33.23
N ALA A 64 -47.32 -23.34 33.67
CA ALA A 64 -47.58 -22.16 32.85
C ALA A 64 -46.67 -22.07 31.60
N LEU A 65 -45.50 -22.71 31.64
CA LEU A 65 -44.55 -22.79 30.52
C LEU A 65 -44.79 -23.97 29.58
N GLU A 66 -45.61 -24.98 29.95
CA GLU A 66 -45.89 -26.15 29.10
C GLU A 66 -46.26 -25.80 27.64
N PRO A 67 -47.06 -24.76 27.36
CA PRO A 67 -47.41 -24.38 26.00
C PRO A 67 -46.30 -23.66 25.21
N TYR A 68 -45.20 -23.25 25.87
CA TYR A 68 -44.21 -22.31 25.33
C TYR A 68 -42.78 -22.87 25.41
N GLY A 69 -41.90 -22.47 24.49
CA GLY A 69 -40.46 -22.79 24.58
C GLY A 69 -40.07 -24.24 24.28
N ASN A 70 -41.02 -25.06 23.79
CA ASN A 70 -40.83 -26.47 23.43
C ASN A 70 -40.74 -26.72 21.89
N GLY A 71 -40.79 -25.66 21.08
CA GLY A 71 -40.76 -25.73 19.62
C GLY A 71 -39.36 -25.72 19.00
N LEU A 72 -39.24 -26.16 17.74
CA LEU A 72 -37.99 -26.09 16.95
C LEU A 72 -37.61 -24.66 16.53
N VAL A 73 -38.57 -23.73 16.54
CA VAL A 73 -38.38 -22.30 16.27
C VAL A 73 -38.57 -21.55 17.59
N PRO A 74 -37.65 -20.64 17.98
CA PRO A 74 -37.81 -19.85 19.19
C PRO A 74 -39.08 -18.98 19.11
N GLU A 75 -40.07 -19.28 19.94
CA GLU A 75 -41.25 -18.43 20.12
C GLU A 75 -40.90 -17.22 20.98
N THR A 76 -41.63 -16.11 20.80
CA THR A 76 -41.49 -14.95 21.68
C THR A 76 -42.04 -15.29 23.06
N LEU A 77 -41.24 -15.13 24.11
CA LEU A 77 -41.63 -15.50 25.47
C LEU A 77 -40.87 -14.65 26.48
N LEU A 78 -41.58 -13.96 27.38
CA LEU A 78 -40.99 -13.24 28.50
C LEU A 78 -41.14 -14.04 29.79
N ILE A 79 -40.02 -14.37 30.43
CA ILE A 79 -39.99 -15.07 31.71
C ILE A 79 -39.47 -14.12 32.78
N HIS A 80 -40.32 -13.74 33.74
CA HIS A 80 -39.94 -12.86 34.85
C HIS A 80 -39.61 -13.65 36.11
N MET A 81 -38.41 -13.41 36.65
CA MET A 81 -37.85 -14.12 37.80
C MET A 81 -37.49 -13.13 38.92
N PRO A 82 -38.48 -12.69 39.73
CA PRO A 82 -38.22 -11.81 40.88
C PRO A 82 -37.42 -12.55 41.96
N GLY A 83 -36.53 -11.84 42.65
CA GLY A 83 -35.64 -12.40 43.67
C GLY A 83 -34.45 -13.21 43.14
N HIS A 84 -34.29 -13.31 41.81
CA HIS A 84 -33.29 -14.17 41.19
C HIS A 84 -32.13 -13.37 40.56
N THR A 85 -30.93 -13.87 40.79
CA THR A 85 -29.67 -13.48 40.12
C THR A 85 -29.19 -14.58 39.17
N GLU A 86 -28.11 -14.29 38.44
CA GLU A 86 -27.45 -15.24 37.54
C GLU A 86 -26.99 -16.53 38.22
N ASP A 87 -26.62 -16.46 39.49
CA ASP A 87 -26.19 -17.64 40.25
C ASP A 87 -27.39 -18.46 40.73
N THR A 88 -28.45 -17.79 41.16
CA THR A 88 -29.64 -18.45 41.68
C THR A 88 -30.48 -19.09 40.56
N ILE A 89 -30.61 -18.44 39.40
CA ILE A 89 -31.43 -18.95 38.29
C ILE A 89 -30.90 -20.28 37.76
N ARG A 90 -29.58 -20.50 37.82
CA ARG A 90 -28.92 -21.74 37.40
C ARG A 90 -29.28 -22.96 38.26
N LYS A 91 -29.85 -22.73 39.44
CA LYS A 91 -30.30 -23.76 40.38
C LYS A 91 -31.80 -24.00 40.32
N THR A 92 -32.50 -23.38 39.37
CA THR A 92 -33.94 -23.52 39.19
C THR A 92 -34.27 -24.49 38.06
N PRO A 93 -35.49 -25.04 38.01
CA PRO A 93 -35.95 -25.84 36.87
C PRO A 93 -35.98 -25.10 35.52
N ILE A 94 -35.81 -23.77 35.51
CA ILE A 94 -35.84 -22.92 34.30
C ILE A 94 -34.46 -22.83 33.62
N LEU A 95 -33.45 -23.57 34.10
CA LEU A 95 -32.08 -23.52 33.59
C LEU A 95 -31.99 -23.73 32.07
N GLU A 96 -32.78 -24.62 31.50
CA GLU A 96 -32.77 -24.92 30.06
C GLU A 96 -33.21 -23.70 29.23
N LEU A 97 -34.35 -23.09 29.59
CA LEU A 97 -34.83 -21.86 28.97
C LEU A 97 -33.89 -20.68 29.21
N TYR A 98 -33.23 -20.62 30.37
CA TYR A 98 -32.20 -19.62 30.66
C TYR A 98 -30.94 -19.77 29.80
N ARG A 99 -30.55 -21.00 29.45
CA ARG A 99 -29.43 -21.23 28.53
C ARG A 99 -29.81 -20.98 27.07
N ALA A 100 -31.07 -21.19 26.71
CA ALA A 100 -31.58 -20.99 25.36
C ALA A 100 -31.97 -19.53 25.06
N GLY A 101 -32.40 -18.77 26.07
CA GLY A 101 -32.92 -17.41 25.92
C GLY A 101 -31.92 -16.30 26.22
N TYR A 102 -32.31 -15.07 25.91
CA TYR A 102 -31.56 -13.85 26.22
C TYR A 102 -31.80 -13.42 27.67
N ARG A 103 -30.70 -13.16 28.38
CA ARG A 103 -30.76 -12.64 29.75
C ARG A 103 -31.01 -11.13 29.76
N PHE A 104 -32.14 -10.72 30.29
CA PHE A 104 -32.48 -9.33 30.56
C PHE A 104 -32.33 -9.00 32.04
N ARG A 105 -31.68 -7.86 32.32
CA ARG A 105 -31.52 -7.29 33.67
C ARG A 105 -31.54 -5.78 33.54
N LYS A 106 -32.30 -5.13 34.41
CA LYS A 106 -32.35 -3.68 34.51
C LYS A 106 -32.56 -3.33 35.97
N ALA A 107 -31.59 -2.64 36.57
CA ALA A 107 -31.77 -2.09 37.91
C ALA A 107 -32.70 -0.89 37.83
N LEU A 108 -33.52 -0.67 38.88
CA LEU A 108 -34.51 0.40 38.89
C LEU A 108 -33.86 1.77 38.72
N ASP A 109 -32.76 2.05 39.43
CA ASP A 109 -32.02 3.30 39.29
C ASP A 109 -31.51 3.52 37.86
N THR A 110 -31.01 2.47 37.20
CA THR A 110 -30.57 2.54 35.80
C THR A 110 -31.74 2.85 34.86
N LEU A 111 -32.88 2.20 35.06
CA LEU A 111 -34.08 2.45 34.28
C LEU A 111 -34.54 3.91 34.41
N ILE A 112 -34.58 4.43 35.64
CA ILE A 112 -34.98 5.82 35.91
C ILE A 112 -34.03 6.79 35.22
N ARG A 113 -32.71 6.56 35.32
CA ARG A 113 -31.68 7.37 34.63
C ARG A 113 -31.88 7.39 33.11
N GLU A 114 -32.14 6.24 32.52
CA GLU A 114 -32.32 6.13 31.06
C GLU A 114 -33.64 6.77 30.61
N ALA A 115 -34.75 6.52 31.31
CA ALA A 115 -36.07 7.04 30.96
C ALA A 115 -36.24 8.55 31.20
N SER A 116 -35.51 9.10 32.17
CA SER A 116 -35.59 10.53 32.50
C SER A 116 -34.63 11.39 31.67
N THR A 117 -33.89 10.78 30.73
CA THR A 117 -33.00 11.51 29.82
C THR A 117 -33.80 12.51 28.98
N GLY A 118 -33.32 13.75 28.92
CA GLY A 118 -34.01 14.87 28.25
C GLY A 118 -35.16 15.49 29.05
N GLN A 119 -35.55 14.89 30.19
CA GLN A 119 -36.68 15.34 31.01
C GLN A 119 -36.23 16.10 32.25
N VAL A 120 -35.19 15.61 32.93
CA VAL A 120 -34.68 16.16 34.21
C VAL A 120 -33.17 16.29 34.19
N THR A 121 -32.64 17.20 35.02
CA THR A 121 -31.19 17.47 35.09
C THR A 121 -30.47 16.37 35.88
N PRO A 122 -29.15 16.19 35.69
CA PRO A 122 -28.37 15.24 36.49
C PRO A 122 -28.51 15.49 38.00
N THR A 123 -28.49 16.75 38.43
CA THR A 123 -28.61 17.12 39.85
C THR A 123 -29.96 16.73 40.44
N GLU A 124 -31.07 17.02 39.76
CA GLU A 124 -32.42 16.65 40.21
C GLU A 124 -32.59 15.13 40.32
N LEU A 125 -32.07 14.41 39.32
CA LEU A 125 -32.10 12.96 39.26
C LEU A 125 -31.29 12.33 40.40
N GLU A 126 -30.05 12.76 40.64
CA GLU A 126 -29.23 12.24 41.73
C GLU A 126 -29.81 12.56 43.10
N ASN A 127 -30.37 13.76 43.27
CA ASN A 127 -31.06 14.14 44.50
C ASN A 127 -32.22 13.19 44.80
N TYR A 128 -32.99 12.80 43.77
CA TYR A 128 -34.06 11.81 43.93
C TYR A 128 -33.52 10.41 44.26
N LEU A 129 -32.55 9.91 43.48
CA LEU A 129 -32.00 8.57 43.68
C LEU A 129 -31.31 8.40 45.04
N SER A 130 -30.67 9.46 45.56
CA SER A 130 -30.03 9.45 46.88
C SER A 130 -31.00 9.27 48.06
N GLN A 131 -32.29 9.57 47.86
CA GLN A 131 -33.33 9.39 48.88
C GLN A 131 -33.83 7.94 48.98
N GLY A 132 -33.42 7.07 48.04
CA GLY A 132 -33.83 5.68 47.94
C GLY A 132 -35.17 5.54 47.21
N VAL A 133 -35.20 4.71 46.17
CA VAL A 133 -36.39 4.44 45.37
C VAL A 133 -37.03 3.13 45.83
N SER A 134 -38.31 3.17 46.22
CA SER A 134 -39.02 2.00 46.74
C SER A 134 -39.64 1.11 45.67
N ASP A 135 -40.18 1.69 44.59
CA ASP A 135 -40.82 0.94 43.50
C ASP A 135 -40.95 1.78 42.21
N LEU A 136 -41.42 1.15 41.12
CA LEU A 136 -41.62 1.82 39.84
C LEU A 136 -42.71 2.91 39.88
N ALA A 137 -43.76 2.75 40.69
CA ALA A 137 -44.89 3.68 40.73
C ALA A 137 -44.54 5.02 41.40
N THR A 138 -43.73 4.97 42.45
CA THR A 138 -43.19 6.16 43.13
C THR A 138 -42.23 6.94 42.24
N ALA A 139 -41.42 6.24 41.44
CA ALA A 139 -40.55 6.88 40.44
C ALA A 139 -41.34 7.60 39.33
N GLU A 140 -42.42 6.99 38.84
CA GLU A 140 -43.30 7.63 37.86
C GLU A 140 -44.01 8.85 38.43
N THR A 141 -44.52 8.74 39.65
CA THR A 141 -45.18 9.86 40.33
C THR A 141 -44.22 11.03 40.53
N TRP A 142 -42.96 10.75 40.89
CA TRP A 142 -41.92 11.77 40.99
C TRP A 142 -41.66 12.46 39.65
N LEU A 143 -41.49 11.69 38.57
CA LEU A 143 -41.21 12.24 37.25
C LEU A 143 -42.40 13.06 36.72
N GLU A 144 -43.63 12.56 36.86
CA GLU A 144 -44.85 13.28 36.47
C GLU A 144 -45.02 14.58 37.26
N ASN A 145 -44.77 14.57 38.57
CA ASN A 145 -44.82 15.78 39.39
C ASN A 145 -43.74 16.80 38.97
N THR A 146 -42.53 16.33 38.67
CA THR A 146 -41.42 17.18 38.21
C THR A 146 -41.75 17.84 36.87
N LEU A 147 -42.31 17.09 35.93
CA LEU A 147 -42.70 17.59 34.60
C LEU A 147 -43.94 18.47 34.61
N SER A 148 -44.79 18.36 35.63
CA SER A 148 -45.98 19.21 35.79
C SER A 148 -45.68 20.65 36.22
N GLN A 149 -44.43 20.95 36.60
CA GLN A 149 -44.01 22.30 36.98
C GLN A 149 -44.02 23.26 35.78
N PRO A 150 -44.36 24.55 35.97
CA PRO A 150 -44.42 25.51 34.87
C PRO A 150 -43.03 25.70 34.24
N GLN A 151 -42.89 25.31 32.97
CA GLN A 151 -41.69 25.60 32.18
C GLN A 151 -41.74 27.01 31.58
N ASP A 152 -40.59 27.69 31.56
CA ASP A 152 -40.41 28.95 30.84
C ASP A 152 -40.65 28.79 29.33
N SER A 153 -41.14 29.85 28.69
CA SER A 153 -41.33 29.98 27.25
C SER A 153 -40.08 29.66 26.43
N LEU A 154 -38.89 29.97 26.94
CA LEU A 154 -37.61 29.64 26.30
C LEU A 154 -37.30 28.15 26.33
N ALA A 155 -37.67 27.43 27.40
CA ALA A 155 -37.48 25.99 27.47
C ALA A 155 -38.31 25.28 26.39
N LYS A 156 -39.58 25.69 26.22
CA LYS A 156 -40.46 25.18 25.15
C LYS A 156 -39.97 25.54 23.74
N TYR A 157 -39.31 26.69 23.59
CA TYR A 157 -38.69 27.07 22.32
C TYR A 157 -37.59 26.08 21.93
N LEU A 158 -36.70 25.71 22.88
CA LEU A 158 -35.61 24.77 22.65
C LEU A 158 -36.09 23.35 22.29
N GLU A 159 -37.21 22.89 22.83
CA GLU A 159 -37.81 21.58 22.50
C GLU A 159 -38.16 21.41 21.01
N ASN A 160 -38.28 22.50 20.24
CA ASN A 160 -38.57 22.44 18.80
C ASN A 160 -37.33 22.26 17.92
N PHE A 161 -36.12 22.26 18.49
CA PHE A 161 -34.86 22.17 17.75
C PHE A 161 -34.13 20.87 18.06
N SER A 162 -33.39 20.36 17.07
CA SER A 162 -32.46 19.26 17.30
C SER A 162 -31.23 19.74 18.07
N LEU A 163 -30.58 18.81 18.78
CA LEU A 163 -29.34 19.11 19.51
C LEU A 163 -28.20 19.52 18.57
N GLU A 164 -28.18 19.00 17.33
CA GLU A 164 -27.23 19.39 16.29
C GLU A 164 -27.38 20.87 15.93
N TRP A 165 -28.62 21.35 15.78
CA TRP A 165 -28.89 22.75 15.46
C TRP A 165 -28.51 23.68 16.62
N ILE A 166 -28.75 23.23 17.86
CA ILE A 166 -28.31 23.96 19.06
C ILE A 166 -26.79 24.03 19.14
N LEU A 167 -26.08 22.93 18.84
CA LEU A 167 -24.62 22.87 18.78
C LEU A 167 -24.07 23.84 17.72
N GLU A 168 -24.65 23.85 16.52
CA GLU A 168 -24.30 24.79 15.45
C GLU A 168 -24.48 26.25 15.89
N GLY A 169 -25.62 26.56 16.51
CA GLY A 169 -25.92 27.90 17.01
C GLY A 169 -25.01 28.33 18.18
N LEU A 170 -24.61 27.40 19.06
CA LEU A 170 -23.71 27.66 20.19
C LEU A 170 -22.28 27.97 19.75
N LEU A 171 -21.81 27.29 18.70
CA LEU A 171 -20.47 27.44 18.14
C LEU A 171 -20.40 28.45 16.98
N ASP A 172 -21.51 29.15 16.69
CA ASP A 172 -21.67 30.10 15.57
C ASP A 172 -21.24 29.49 14.21
N LEU A 173 -21.56 28.21 13.99
CA LEU A 173 -21.18 27.42 12.81
C LEU A 173 -22.12 27.60 11.62
N ASP A 174 -23.26 28.22 11.88
CA ASP A 174 -24.27 28.52 10.89
C ASP A 174 -23.90 29.78 10.10
N ASN A 175 -23.76 29.65 8.77
CA ASN A 175 -23.63 30.79 7.85
C ASN A 175 -24.97 31.56 7.69
N ILE A 176 -25.73 31.71 8.78
CA ILE A 176 -26.98 32.45 8.80
C ILE A 176 -26.65 33.95 8.76
N ILE A 177 -26.96 34.57 7.63
CA ILE A 177 -26.75 36.02 7.39
C ILE A 177 -27.72 36.88 8.22
N ASP A 178 -28.84 36.31 8.67
CA ASP A 178 -29.87 37.01 9.44
C ASP A 178 -29.61 36.90 10.95
N GLU A 179 -29.01 37.94 11.52
CA GLU A 179 -28.70 38.04 12.96
C GLU A 179 -29.91 37.76 13.86
N ALA A 180 -31.14 38.11 13.44
CA ALA A 180 -32.34 37.86 14.24
C ALA A 180 -32.72 36.38 14.37
N LYS A 181 -32.14 35.52 13.52
CA LYS A 181 -32.32 34.05 13.52
C LYS A 181 -31.20 33.32 14.23
N LYS A 182 -30.13 34.01 14.67
CA LYS A 182 -29.06 33.38 15.45
C LYS A 182 -29.55 33.02 16.83
N LEU A 183 -29.15 31.81 17.28
CA LEU A 183 -29.50 31.30 18.60
C LEU A 183 -29.12 32.28 19.71
N ARG A 184 -27.92 32.88 19.63
CA ARG A 184 -27.38 33.85 20.59
C ARG A 184 -28.33 35.01 20.91
N VAL A 185 -29.09 35.51 19.94
CA VAL A 185 -30.00 36.65 20.13
C VAL A 185 -31.17 36.31 21.06
N LYS A 186 -31.53 35.02 21.17
CA LYS A 186 -32.59 34.55 22.07
C LYS A 186 -32.15 34.40 23.53
N PHE A 187 -30.83 34.45 23.78
CA PHE A 187 -30.24 34.19 25.09
C PHE A 187 -29.25 35.31 25.51
N PRO A 188 -29.71 36.57 25.66
CA PRO A 188 -28.83 37.73 25.88
C PRO A 188 -28.41 37.94 27.34
N ASP A 189 -29.07 37.28 28.30
CA ASP A 189 -28.92 37.53 29.75
C ASP A 189 -28.70 36.23 30.53
N THR A 190 -28.34 36.35 31.81
CA THR A 190 -27.98 35.20 32.67
C THR A 190 -29.14 34.21 32.84
N HIS A 191 -30.39 34.68 32.93
CA HIS A 191 -31.54 33.81 33.18
C HIS A 191 -31.89 33.00 31.93
N SER A 192 -31.89 33.64 30.76
CA SER A 192 -32.08 32.93 29.51
C SER A 192 -30.93 31.93 29.25
N LEU A 193 -29.68 32.31 29.51
CA LEU A 193 -28.53 31.42 29.37
C LEU A 193 -28.57 30.21 30.32
N ASP A 194 -29.06 30.38 31.54
CA ASP A 194 -29.30 29.26 32.47
C ASP A 194 -30.32 28.28 31.87
N THR A 195 -31.42 28.78 31.27
CA THR A 195 -32.42 27.91 30.61
C THR A 195 -31.80 27.05 29.50
N LEU A 196 -30.93 27.63 28.67
CA LEU A 196 -30.18 26.88 27.65
C LEU A 196 -29.21 25.87 28.29
N THR A 197 -28.51 26.28 29.35
CA THR A 197 -27.56 25.42 30.07
C THR A 197 -28.26 24.20 30.66
N GLN A 198 -29.39 24.39 31.36
CA GLN A 198 -30.20 23.31 31.90
C GLN A 198 -30.70 22.38 30.79
N HIS A 199 -31.09 22.91 29.62
CA HIS A 199 -31.47 22.07 28.49
C HIS A 199 -30.32 21.14 28.05
N LEU A 200 -29.09 21.66 27.92
CA LEU A 200 -27.92 20.84 27.60
C LEU A 200 -27.65 19.75 28.65
N TYR A 201 -27.79 20.09 29.94
CA TYR A 201 -27.60 19.13 31.04
C TYR A 201 -28.52 17.92 30.93
N ARG A 202 -29.82 18.14 30.68
CA ARG A 202 -30.82 17.06 30.58
C ARG A 202 -30.54 16.12 29.41
N HIS A 203 -30.00 16.64 28.31
CA HIS A 203 -29.80 15.87 27.08
C HIS A 203 -28.41 15.24 26.93
N THR A 204 -27.40 15.75 27.64
CA THR A 204 -26.00 15.30 27.48
C THR A 204 -25.31 14.88 28.77
N GLY A 205 -25.93 15.12 29.93
CA GLY A 205 -25.37 14.79 31.23
C GLY A 205 -24.31 15.78 31.72
N MET A 206 -24.06 16.86 30.96
CA MET A 206 -23.19 17.95 31.40
C MET A 206 -23.73 18.51 32.73
N ASP A 207 -22.85 18.97 33.59
CA ASP A 207 -23.21 19.49 34.91
C ASP A 207 -22.44 20.77 35.27
N GLU A 208 -22.85 21.39 36.37
CA GLU A 208 -22.25 22.62 36.86
C GLU A 208 -20.80 22.41 37.31
N ALA A 209 -20.46 21.24 37.86
CA ALA A 209 -19.12 20.93 38.30
C ALA A 209 -18.13 20.96 37.12
N PHE A 210 -18.51 20.41 35.97
CA PHE A 210 -17.72 20.47 34.75
C PHE A 210 -17.62 21.88 34.18
N LEU A 211 -18.73 22.64 34.13
CA LEU A 211 -18.68 24.03 33.66
C LEU A 211 -17.73 24.90 34.51
N GLN A 212 -17.78 24.76 35.84
CA GLN A 212 -16.90 25.49 36.75
C GLN A 212 -15.44 25.06 36.59
N PHE A 213 -15.20 23.77 36.38
CA PHE A 213 -13.87 23.24 36.08
C PHE A 213 -13.29 23.85 34.79
N TYR A 214 -14.09 23.98 33.74
CA TYR A 214 -13.61 24.42 32.43
C TYR A 214 -13.35 25.95 32.38
N TYR A 215 -14.17 26.76 33.05
CA TYR A 215 -14.05 28.23 33.03
C TYR A 215 -13.46 28.90 34.28
N ASN A 216 -13.05 28.12 35.29
CA ASN A 216 -12.27 28.59 36.44
C ASN A 216 -12.82 29.88 37.12
N GLN A 217 -14.11 29.89 37.45
CA GLN A 217 -14.83 30.99 38.14
C GLN A 217 -15.02 32.30 37.36
N GLU A 218 -14.78 32.32 36.05
CA GLU A 218 -15.14 33.46 35.23
C GLU A 218 -16.65 33.52 34.92
N THR A 219 -17.16 34.68 34.53
CA THR A 219 -18.57 34.85 34.19
C THR A 219 -18.94 34.03 32.94
N LEU A 220 -19.99 33.21 33.06
CA LEU A 220 -20.53 32.44 31.94
C LEU A 220 -21.11 33.39 30.89
N SER A 221 -20.75 33.17 29.62
CA SER A 221 -21.32 33.87 28.47
C SER A 221 -21.76 32.84 27.43
N PHE A 222 -22.58 33.26 26.45
CA PHE A 222 -23.06 32.36 25.40
C PHE A 222 -21.92 31.65 24.64
N SER A 223 -20.87 32.39 24.26
CA SER A 223 -19.69 31.82 23.58
C SER A 223 -19.01 30.78 24.45
N ARG A 224 -18.87 31.07 25.75
CA ARG A 224 -18.24 30.16 26.71
C ARG A 224 -19.06 28.90 26.90
N LEU A 225 -20.38 29.01 27.00
CA LEU A 225 -21.22 27.83 27.05
C LEU A 225 -20.99 26.91 25.83
N GLY A 226 -20.80 27.51 24.64
CA GLY A 226 -20.44 26.77 23.43
C GLY A 226 -19.11 26.01 23.53
N GLU A 227 -18.01 26.65 23.96
CA GLU A 227 -16.71 25.96 24.02
C GLU A 227 -16.69 24.90 25.14
N ALA A 228 -17.29 25.15 26.31
CA ALA A 228 -17.44 24.09 27.33
C ALA A 228 -18.33 22.94 26.86
N PHE A 229 -19.37 23.22 26.08
CA PHE A 229 -20.22 22.16 25.55
C PHE A 229 -19.44 21.28 24.56
N ALA A 230 -18.65 21.88 23.65
CA ALA A 230 -17.75 21.13 22.78
C ALA A 230 -16.72 20.32 23.59
N ALA A 231 -16.15 20.92 24.64
CA ALA A 231 -15.23 20.25 25.55
C ALA A 231 -15.86 19.06 26.28
N TRP A 232 -17.10 19.21 26.76
CA TRP A 232 -17.87 18.14 27.38
C TRP A 232 -18.01 16.95 26.43
N LEU A 233 -18.44 17.21 25.19
CA LEU A 233 -18.61 16.15 24.18
C LEU A 233 -17.31 15.40 23.91
N MET A 234 -16.18 16.11 23.79
CA MET A 234 -14.85 15.50 23.63
C MET A 234 -14.41 14.71 24.87
N CYS A 235 -14.63 15.24 26.08
CA CYS A 235 -14.32 14.55 27.33
C CYS A 235 -15.13 13.26 27.47
N VAL A 236 -16.42 13.28 27.11
CA VAL A 236 -17.27 12.08 27.11
C VAL A 236 -16.69 11.03 26.16
N GLU A 237 -16.36 11.40 24.91
CA GLU A 237 -15.74 10.48 23.95
C GLU A 237 -14.41 9.92 24.47
N TYR A 238 -13.54 10.77 25.01
CA TYR A 238 -12.26 10.37 25.61
C TYR A 238 -12.45 9.34 26.72
N VAL A 239 -13.31 9.63 27.70
CA VAL A 239 -13.55 8.75 28.86
C VAL A 239 -14.17 7.42 28.44
N GLN A 240 -15.05 7.39 27.44
CA GLN A 240 -15.62 6.13 26.94
C GLN A 240 -14.58 5.21 26.27
N ASN A 241 -13.49 5.77 25.74
CA ASN A 241 -12.41 5.01 25.12
C ASN A 241 -11.28 4.64 26.11
N LEU A 242 -11.36 5.12 27.35
CA LEU A 242 -10.38 4.82 28.40
C LEU A 242 -10.72 3.50 29.11
N ASN A 243 -9.72 2.63 29.30
CA ASN A 243 -9.91 1.33 29.96
C ASN A 243 -9.77 1.40 31.50
N ARG A 244 -9.63 2.60 32.05
CA ARG A 244 -9.46 2.89 33.47
C ARG A 244 -10.25 4.13 33.86
N LEU A 245 -10.37 4.39 35.15
CA LEU A 245 -10.93 5.65 35.62
C LEU A 245 -9.99 6.81 35.23
N PRO A 246 -10.56 7.97 34.82
CA PRO A 246 -9.80 9.19 34.60
C PRO A 246 -9.03 9.63 35.85
N HIS A 247 -7.86 10.23 35.64
CA HIS A 247 -7.04 10.78 36.71
C HIS A 247 -7.70 12.00 37.36
N LEU A 248 -8.25 12.90 36.53
CA LEU A 248 -8.96 14.09 36.98
C LEU A 248 -10.31 13.72 37.62
N PRO A 249 -10.57 14.12 38.90
CA PRO A 249 -11.83 13.83 39.58
C PRO A 249 -13.07 14.30 38.82
N GLN A 250 -12.96 15.42 38.10
CA GLN A 250 -14.06 16.04 37.33
C GLN A 250 -14.47 15.19 36.11
N LEU A 251 -13.59 14.32 35.62
CA LEU A 251 -13.88 13.43 34.49
C LEU A 251 -14.42 12.06 34.96
N GLN A 252 -14.24 11.68 36.22
CA GLN A 252 -14.68 10.38 36.74
C GLN A 252 -16.19 10.13 36.60
N PRO A 253 -17.09 11.11 36.86
CA PRO A 253 -18.53 10.94 36.67
C PRO A 253 -18.92 10.53 35.25
N LEU A 254 -18.15 10.93 34.24
CA LEU A 254 -18.44 10.64 32.83
C LEU A 254 -18.39 9.13 32.54
N SER A 255 -17.68 8.34 33.35
CA SER A 255 -17.67 6.88 33.26
C SER A 255 -19.03 6.24 33.58
N GLN A 256 -19.90 6.94 34.31
CA GLN A 256 -21.20 6.47 34.79
C GLN A 256 -22.39 7.03 34.01
N LEU A 257 -22.16 7.78 32.92
CA LEU A 257 -23.24 8.31 32.10
C LEU A 257 -24.15 7.19 31.57
N SER A 258 -25.46 7.47 31.56
CA SER A 258 -26.44 6.53 31.02
C SER A 258 -26.24 6.30 29.52
N LEU A 259 -26.70 5.14 29.01
CA LEU A 259 -26.57 4.82 27.59
C LEU A 259 -27.19 5.88 26.66
N PRO A 260 -28.39 6.42 26.93
CA PRO A 260 -28.97 7.50 26.13
C PRO A 260 -28.12 8.77 26.09
N LEU A 261 -27.60 9.23 27.22
CA LEU A 261 -26.75 10.43 27.29
C LEU A 261 -25.46 10.24 26.48
N ARG A 262 -24.80 9.09 26.65
CA ARG A 262 -23.62 8.74 25.85
C ARG A 262 -23.91 8.70 24.35
N LYS A 263 -25.07 8.17 23.97
CA LYS A 263 -25.49 8.12 22.56
C LYS A 263 -25.68 9.53 21.99
N ASN A 264 -26.33 10.43 22.74
CA ASN A 264 -26.50 11.83 22.33
C ASN A 264 -25.14 12.53 22.17
N CYS A 265 -24.24 12.39 23.16
CA CYS A 265 -22.91 12.99 23.09
C CYS A 265 -22.10 12.44 21.90
N LYS A 266 -22.13 11.12 21.68
CA LYS A 266 -21.44 10.48 20.56
C LYS A 266 -21.98 10.96 19.21
N GLN A 267 -23.29 11.05 19.06
CA GLN A 267 -23.92 11.56 17.83
C GLN A 267 -23.49 13.00 17.54
N LEU A 268 -23.49 13.87 18.56
CA LEU A 268 -23.10 15.27 18.42
C LEU A 268 -21.62 15.46 18.08
N ILE A 269 -20.73 14.69 18.71
CA ILE A 269 -19.29 14.82 18.43
C ILE A 269 -18.93 14.24 17.07
N GLU A 270 -19.58 13.14 16.63
CA GLU A 270 -19.46 12.60 15.28
C GLU A 270 -19.99 13.59 14.24
N TYR A 271 -21.14 14.22 14.52
CA TYR A 271 -21.72 15.26 13.68
C TYR A 271 -20.75 16.45 13.52
N LEU A 272 -20.21 16.96 14.62
CA LEU A 272 -19.23 18.05 14.61
C LEU A 272 -17.98 17.68 13.81
N ARG A 273 -17.43 16.48 14.04
CA ARG A 273 -16.24 15.98 13.36
C ARG A 273 -16.43 15.83 11.84
N GLN A 274 -17.59 15.31 11.41
CA GLN A 274 -17.88 15.05 10.00
C GLN A 274 -18.29 16.32 9.24
N ARG A 275 -19.11 17.19 9.86
CA ARG A 275 -19.69 18.36 9.19
C ARG A 275 -18.81 19.61 9.30
N TYR A 276 -18.12 19.78 10.42
CA TYR A 276 -17.30 20.97 10.73
C TYR A 276 -15.90 20.55 11.21
N PRO A 277 -15.12 19.84 10.36
CA PRO A 277 -13.85 19.25 10.77
C PRO A 277 -12.84 20.30 11.28
N ASP A 278 -12.73 21.47 10.65
CA ASP A 278 -11.82 22.54 11.11
C ASP A 278 -12.17 23.05 12.51
N THR A 279 -13.46 23.25 12.80
CA THR A 279 -13.92 23.64 14.13
C THR A 279 -13.64 22.55 15.15
N TYR A 280 -13.95 21.29 14.83
CA TYR A 280 -13.60 20.16 15.71
C TYR A 280 -12.11 20.18 16.06
N ALA A 281 -11.24 20.37 15.07
CA ALA A 281 -9.80 20.38 15.28
C ALA A 281 -9.35 21.55 16.17
N ALA A 282 -9.87 22.75 15.93
CA ALA A 282 -9.57 23.93 16.74
C ALA A 282 -10.03 23.76 18.20
N GLN A 283 -11.23 23.22 18.42
CA GLN A 283 -11.75 22.95 19.76
C GLN A 283 -10.93 21.88 20.48
N ALA A 284 -10.51 20.81 19.79
CA ALA A 284 -9.70 19.76 20.39
C ALA A 284 -8.37 20.29 20.95
N VAL A 285 -7.69 21.20 20.22
CA VAL A 285 -6.45 21.83 20.70
C VAL A 285 -6.69 22.64 21.98
N ILE A 286 -7.80 23.37 22.07
CA ILE A 286 -8.15 24.13 23.27
C ILE A 286 -8.38 23.14 24.43
N VAL A 287 -9.21 22.13 24.23
CA VAL A 287 -9.55 21.13 25.25
C VAL A 287 -8.30 20.38 25.74
N GLU A 288 -7.39 20.01 24.84
CA GLU A 288 -6.11 19.37 25.20
C GLU A 288 -5.32 20.20 26.22
N SER A 289 -5.27 21.53 26.06
CA SER A 289 -4.55 22.40 26.99
C SER A 289 -5.16 22.41 28.40
N HIS A 290 -6.48 22.25 28.51
CA HIS A 290 -7.17 22.13 29.81
C HIS A 290 -7.00 20.74 30.44
N LEU A 291 -6.77 19.71 29.62
CA LEU A 291 -6.61 18.32 30.06
C LEU A 291 -5.15 17.86 30.19
N GLU A 292 -4.17 18.76 30.08
CA GLU A 292 -2.75 18.41 30.16
C GLU A 292 -2.40 17.48 31.35
N PRO A 293 -2.87 17.72 32.59
CA PRO A 293 -2.58 16.83 33.72
C PRO A 293 -3.18 15.42 33.59
N GLU A 294 -4.31 15.28 32.88
CA GLU A 294 -4.90 13.97 32.57
C GLU A 294 -4.05 13.25 31.52
N LEU A 295 -3.76 13.95 30.41
CA LEU A 295 -3.12 13.39 29.24
C LEU A 295 -1.69 12.91 29.54
N GLN A 296 -0.94 13.63 30.37
CA GLN A 296 0.42 13.25 30.79
C GLN A 296 0.51 11.92 31.57
N THR A 297 -0.61 11.40 32.09
CA THR A 297 -0.65 10.12 32.82
C THR A 297 -0.78 8.90 31.90
N LEU A 298 -1.06 9.10 30.62
CA LEU A 298 -1.38 8.03 29.68
C LEU A 298 -0.12 7.41 29.09
N ILE A 299 -0.17 6.09 28.91
CA ILE A 299 0.87 5.35 28.18
C ILE A 299 0.48 5.17 26.70
N PRO A 300 1.44 5.01 25.78
CA PRO A 300 1.17 4.87 24.34
C PRO A 300 0.17 3.76 24.00
N GLU A 301 0.12 2.67 24.77
CA GLU A 301 -0.83 1.57 24.58
C GLU A 301 -2.28 2.01 24.80
N GLU A 302 -2.54 2.86 25.80
CA GLU A 302 -3.85 3.43 26.06
C GLU A 302 -4.21 4.46 24.97
N LEU A 303 -3.26 5.34 24.63
CA LEU A 303 -3.42 6.37 23.62
C LEU A 303 -3.68 5.81 22.23
N SER A 304 -3.13 4.65 21.92
CA SER A 304 -3.32 4.02 20.61
C SER A 304 -4.79 3.76 20.25
N LYS A 305 -5.68 3.72 21.25
CA LYS A 305 -7.13 3.50 21.12
C LYS A 305 -7.96 4.80 21.16
N ILE A 306 -7.33 5.92 21.52
CA ILE A 306 -8.00 7.21 21.72
C ILE A 306 -7.68 8.10 20.52
N GLN A 307 -8.72 8.52 19.81
CA GLN A 307 -8.58 9.34 18.58
C GLN A 307 -9.16 10.75 18.74
N THR A 308 -9.67 11.09 19.92
CA THR A 308 -10.31 12.38 20.20
C THR A 308 -9.35 13.55 20.00
N PHE A 309 -8.08 13.37 20.40
CA PHE A 309 -7.08 14.41 20.56
C PHE A 309 -5.85 14.15 19.66
N GLN A 310 -5.35 15.20 19.01
CA GLN A 310 -4.16 15.17 18.16
C GLN A 310 -2.91 14.83 18.97
N TRP A 311 -2.80 15.32 20.21
CA TRP A 311 -1.67 15.04 21.08
C TRP A 311 -1.43 13.53 21.25
N GLY A 312 -2.50 12.75 21.42
CA GLY A 312 -2.40 11.29 21.57
C GLY A 312 -1.78 10.62 20.34
N GLU A 313 -2.15 11.10 19.14
CA GLU A 313 -1.59 10.60 17.88
C GLU A 313 -0.09 10.90 17.77
N ASN A 314 0.33 12.11 18.15
CA ASN A 314 1.74 12.52 18.18
C ASN A 314 2.56 11.70 19.21
N ALA A 315 1.99 11.47 20.40
CA ALA A 315 2.64 10.70 21.46
C ALA A 315 2.84 9.22 21.06
N VAL A 316 1.85 8.62 20.41
CA VAL A 316 1.94 7.24 19.90
C VAL A 316 2.97 7.14 18.78
N LEU A 317 3.04 8.14 17.89
CA LEU A 317 4.05 8.20 16.83
C LEU A 317 5.47 8.32 17.41
N ALA A 318 5.69 9.24 18.36
CA ALA A 318 6.98 9.38 19.04
C ALA A 318 7.37 8.08 19.77
N ALA A 319 6.44 7.42 20.45
CA ALA A 319 6.67 6.14 21.10
C ALA A 319 7.01 5.02 20.10
N ALA A 320 6.39 5.01 18.92
CA ALA A 320 6.69 4.07 17.85
C ALA A 320 8.12 4.28 17.30
N VAL A 321 8.55 5.53 17.12
CA VAL A 321 9.94 5.84 16.74
C VAL A 321 10.93 5.34 17.80
N GLN A 322 10.66 5.57 19.09
CA GLN A 322 11.51 5.06 20.16
C GLN A 322 11.55 3.53 20.22
N ALA A 323 10.39 2.88 20.02
CA ALA A 323 10.33 1.42 19.96
C ALA A 323 11.08 0.86 18.75
N LEU A 324 11.06 1.56 17.61
CA LEU A 324 11.83 1.21 16.41
C LEU A 324 13.34 1.26 16.68
N LEU A 325 13.83 2.35 17.28
CA LEU A 325 15.23 2.51 17.69
C LEU A 325 15.69 1.47 18.72
N ALA A 326 14.77 1.04 19.59
CA ALA A 326 15.03 -0.02 20.56
C ALA A 326 14.96 -1.45 19.97
N GLY A 327 14.68 -1.59 18.66
CA GLY A 327 14.53 -2.90 18.01
C GLY A 327 13.23 -3.65 18.36
N ASN A 328 12.25 -2.99 18.98
CA ASN A 328 10.96 -3.57 19.37
C ASN A 328 9.96 -3.56 18.20
N TYR A 329 10.32 -4.21 17.10
CA TYR A 329 9.60 -4.15 15.83
C TYR A 329 8.14 -4.63 15.91
N SER A 330 7.86 -5.70 16.67
CA SER A 330 6.51 -6.22 16.85
C SER A 330 5.57 -5.17 17.47
N LYS A 331 6.06 -4.43 18.47
CA LYS A 331 5.31 -3.34 19.13
C LYS A 331 5.00 -2.21 18.14
N VAL A 332 5.98 -1.81 17.34
CA VAL A 332 5.79 -0.80 16.30
C VAL A 332 4.71 -1.23 15.31
N LEU A 333 4.72 -2.49 14.87
CA LEU A 333 3.69 -3.03 13.96
C LEU A 333 2.29 -3.06 14.57
N THR A 334 2.15 -3.23 15.89
CA THR A 334 0.83 -3.14 16.55
C THR A 334 0.23 -1.74 16.50
N TRP A 335 1.08 -0.70 16.49
CA TRP A 335 0.63 0.69 16.44
C TRP A 335 0.47 1.22 15.02
N SER A 336 1.36 0.84 14.09
CA SER A 336 1.40 1.37 12.73
C SER A 336 0.36 0.75 11.79
N LYS A 337 0.12 -0.57 11.85
CA LYS A 337 -0.82 -1.26 10.94
C LYS A 337 -2.25 -0.66 10.94
N PRO A 338 -2.90 -0.44 12.10
CA PRO A 338 -4.25 0.13 12.09
C PRO A 338 -4.29 1.54 11.47
N ARG A 339 -3.21 2.32 11.64
CA ARG A 339 -3.10 3.72 11.19
C ARG A 339 -2.82 3.86 9.70
N THR A 340 -2.11 2.90 9.10
CA THR A 340 -1.85 2.88 7.67
C THR A 340 -2.99 2.21 6.88
N GLU A 341 -3.69 1.24 7.48
CA GLU A 341 -4.84 0.58 6.87
C GLU A 341 -6.11 1.45 6.90
N THR A 342 -6.37 2.11 8.03
CA THR A 342 -7.50 3.04 8.20
C THR A 342 -7.01 4.31 8.90
N PRO A 343 -6.63 5.34 8.13
CA PRO A 343 -6.18 6.60 8.69
C PRO A 343 -7.20 7.18 9.67
N THR A 344 -6.71 7.68 10.80
CA THR A 344 -7.55 8.39 11.77
C THR A 344 -7.92 9.77 11.25
N PHE A 345 -8.92 10.41 11.84
CA PHE A 345 -9.30 11.80 11.55
C PHE A 345 -8.10 12.76 11.49
N TRP A 346 -7.12 12.59 12.39
CA TRP A 346 -5.92 13.42 12.42
C TRP A 346 -4.96 13.08 11.28
N LEU A 347 -4.74 11.79 11.03
CA LEU A 347 -3.86 11.34 9.95
C LEU A 347 -4.40 11.71 8.56
N GLU A 348 -5.71 11.78 8.36
CA GLU A 348 -6.31 12.29 7.11
C GLU A 348 -5.92 13.74 6.79
N ARG A 349 -5.56 14.52 7.82
CA ARG A 349 -5.22 15.94 7.69
C ARG A 349 -3.71 16.21 7.67
N HIS A 350 -2.91 15.30 8.21
CA HIS A 350 -1.46 15.46 8.32
C HIS A 350 -0.73 14.47 7.41
N SER A 351 -0.51 14.86 6.15
CA SER A 351 0.18 14.04 5.15
C SER A 351 1.58 13.59 5.61
N THR A 352 2.35 14.48 6.25
CA THR A 352 3.70 14.17 6.73
C THR A 352 3.69 13.04 7.77
N GLN A 353 2.71 13.02 8.67
CA GLN A 353 2.57 11.96 9.68
C GLN A 353 2.17 10.62 9.05
N ARG A 354 1.32 10.63 8.00
CA ARG A 354 1.00 9.40 7.24
C ARG A 354 2.24 8.80 6.58
N ILE A 355 3.05 9.66 5.96
CA ILE A 355 4.30 9.24 5.32
C ILE A 355 5.24 8.64 6.38
N GLU A 356 5.36 9.30 7.53
CA GLU A 356 6.18 8.84 8.64
C GLU A 356 5.70 7.48 9.20
N TRP A 357 4.39 7.30 9.43
CA TRP A 357 3.82 6.02 9.83
C TRP A 357 4.09 4.91 8.83
N THR A 358 3.97 5.22 7.53
CA THR A 358 4.24 4.28 6.44
C THR A 358 5.71 3.84 6.47
N LEU A 359 6.65 4.79 6.62
CA LEU A 359 8.07 4.50 6.73
C LEU A 359 8.41 3.66 7.97
N ILE A 360 7.87 4.03 9.14
CA ILE A 360 8.08 3.31 10.40
C ILE A 360 7.54 1.88 10.31
N GLN A 361 6.41 1.67 9.64
CA GLN A 361 5.88 0.32 9.38
C GLN A 361 6.81 -0.48 8.48
N ALA A 362 7.32 0.11 7.39
CA ALA A 362 8.26 -0.59 6.50
C ALA A 362 9.56 -0.94 7.22
N ALA A 363 10.10 -0.01 8.00
CA ALA A 363 11.29 -0.19 8.84
C ALA A 363 11.10 -1.32 9.87
N ALA A 364 9.98 -1.31 10.60
CA ALA A 364 9.66 -2.37 11.56
C ALA A 364 9.40 -3.71 10.89
N THR A 365 8.78 -3.72 9.70
CA THR A 365 8.58 -4.95 8.92
C THR A 365 9.92 -5.56 8.53
N LEU A 366 10.89 -4.75 8.07
CA LEU A 366 12.23 -5.22 7.76
C LEU A 366 12.91 -5.83 8.99
N GLY A 367 12.95 -5.10 10.11
CA GLY A 367 13.55 -5.58 11.35
C GLY A 367 12.92 -6.88 11.87
N ASP A 368 11.59 -6.97 11.84
CA ASP A 368 10.86 -8.19 12.23
C ASP A 368 11.18 -9.37 11.30
N LYS A 369 11.24 -9.15 9.99
CA LYS A 369 11.60 -10.21 9.02
C LYS A 369 13.03 -10.69 9.19
N ILE A 370 13.98 -9.78 9.45
CA ILE A 370 15.37 -10.15 9.75
C ILE A 370 15.40 -11.07 10.98
N ASN A 371 14.78 -10.65 12.09
CA ASN A 371 14.78 -11.39 13.36
C ASN A 371 14.16 -12.79 13.24
N ASN A 372 13.15 -12.95 12.38
CA ASN A 372 12.41 -14.21 12.23
C ASN A 372 12.91 -15.11 11.08
N SER A 373 13.93 -14.70 10.33
CA SER A 373 14.39 -15.45 9.13
C SER A 373 15.21 -16.71 9.43
N GLY A 374 15.88 -16.78 10.57
CA GLY A 374 16.75 -17.92 10.92
C GLY A 374 18.04 -18.01 10.08
N ARG A 375 18.77 -19.12 10.24
CA ARG A 375 20.02 -19.43 9.50
C ARG A 375 19.83 -20.70 8.67
N ILE A 376 20.39 -20.74 7.46
CA ILE A 376 20.26 -21.90 6.56
C ILE A 376 21.39 -22.92 6.70
N LYS A 377 22.34 -22.70 7.61
CA LYS A 377 23.53 -23.54 7.82
C LYS A 377 23.22 -25.04 8.07
N THR A 378 22.01 -25.35 8.53
CA THR A 378 21.56 -26.73 8.80
C THR A 378 20.99 -27.43 7.56
N LEU A 379 20.80 -26.72 6.44
CA LEU A 379 20.29 -27.31 5.21
C LEU A 379 21.39 -28.07 4.47
N ASP A 380 21.03 -29.20 3.86
CA ASP A 380 22.00 -30.16 3.33
C ASP A 380 22.25 -30.09 1.82
N ASN A 381 21.34 -29.46 1.06
CA ASN A 381 21.40 -29.45 -0.40
C ASN A 381 20.75 -28.19 -1.00
N LEU A 382 21.02 -27.93 -2.27
CA LEU A 382 20.54 -26.74 -2.97
C LEU A 382 19.00 -26.68 -3.12
N ARG A 383 18.31 -27.82 -3.18
CA ARG A 383 16.84 -27.83 -3.25
C ARG A 383 16.22 -27.25 -1.99
N ALA A 384 16.68 -27.72 -0.82
CA ALA A 384 16.23 -27.21 0.47
C ALA A 384 16.53 -25.71 0.64
N VAL A 385 17.68 -25.24 0.14
CA VAL A 385 18.02 -23.81 0.14
C VAL A 385 17.08 -23.01 -0.75
N LEU A 386 16.78 -23.51 -1.95
CA LEU A 386 15.82 -22.86 -2.85
C LEU A 386 14.44 -22.78 -2.20
N GLU A 387 13.94 -23.89 -1.63
CA GLU A 387 12.66 -23.95 -0.91
C GLU A 387 12.61 -22.93 0.23
N TYR A 388 13.63 -22.89 1.10
CA TYR A 388 13.74 -21.87 2.15
C TYR A 388 13.64 -20.45 1.57
N TYR A 389 14.39 -20.15 0.51
CA TYR A 389 14.40 -18.80 -0.04
C TYR A 389 13.06 -18.44 -0.66
N THR A 390 12.42 -19.38 -1.38
CA THR A 390 11.13 -19.17 -2.04
C THR A 390 9.94 -19.13 -1.08
N ASP A 391 10.06 -19.74 0.10
CA ASP A 391 8.99 -19.79 1.10
C ASP A 391 9.06 -18.61 2.08
N SER A 392 10.26 -18.27 2.58
CA SER A 392 10.43 -17.26 3.62
C SER A 392 11.60 -16.30 3.41
N GLY A 393 12.73 -16.77 2.85
CA GLY A 393 13.94 -15.95 2.75
C GLY A 393 13.76 -14.67 1.92
N TYR A 394 12.99 -14.75 0.83
CA TYR A 394 12.69 -13.60 -0.04
C TYR A 394 11.96 -12.46 0.70
N GLN A 395 11.26 -12.75 1.80
CA GLN A 395 10.45 -11.76 2.51
C GLN A 395 11.31 -10.69 3.19
N VAL A 396 12.55 -11.04 3.58
CA VAL A 396 13.52 -10.07 4.12
C VAL A 396 13.96 -9.12 3.02
N ASP A 397 14.28 -9.65 1.85
CA ASP A 397 14.69 -8.87 0.68
C ASP A 397 13.57 -7.96 0.16
N LEU A 398 12.32 -8.44 0.15
CA LEU A 398 11.13 -7.66 -0.18
C LEU A 398 10.94 -6.49 0.79
N ALA A 399 11.00 -6.78 2.10
CA ALA A 399 10.87 -5.76 3.14
C ALA A 399 12.00 -4.73 3.04
N HIS A 400 13.23 -5.18 2.76
CA HIS A 400 14.40 -4.31 2.60
C HIS A 400 14.22 -3.38 1.40
N ARG A 401 13.89 -3.92 0.21
CA ARG A 401 13.68 -3.08 -0.96
C ARG A 401 12.57 -2.07 -0.73
N ARG A 402 11.39 -2.50 -0.24
CA ARG A 402 10.27 -1.58 0.04
C ARG A 402 10.65 -0.46 1.00
N PHE A 403 11.38 -0.79 2.07
CA PHE A 403 11.90 0.19 3.01
C PHE A 403 12.83 1.20 2.32
N GLU A 404 13.83 0.74 1.57
CA GLU A 404 14.78 1.62 0.86
C GLU A 404 14.07 2.49 -0.21
N GLN A 405 13.06 1.96 -0.90
CA GLN A 405 12.28 2.73 -1.88
C GLN A 405 11.46 3.86 -1.24
N GLN A 406 10.88 3.61 -0.06
CA GLN A 406 10.20 4.65 0.71
C GLN A 406 11.21 5.67 1.25
N TYR A 407 12.37 5.21 1.72
CA TYR A 407 13.42 6.05 2.28
C TYR A 407 14.01 7.04 1.26
N VAL A 408 14.20 6.63 0.01
CA VAL A 408 14.74 7.51 -1.05
C VAL A 408 13.80 8.66 -1.41
N ASN A 409 12.50 8.52 -1.12
CA ASN A 409 11.46 9.48 -1.47
C ASN A 409 10.98 10.32 -0.28
N LEU A 410 11.75 10.37 0.82
CA LEU A 410 11.31 11.05 2.04
C LEU A 410 11.28 12.58 1.91
N PRO A 411 10.16 13.22 2.34
CA PRO A 411 10.12 14.64 2.59
C PRO A 411 10.76 14.98 3.95
N ASP A 412 10.73 16.25 4.33
CA ASP A 412 11.05 16.66 5.71
C ASP A 412 10.03 16.07 6.69
N LEU A 413 10.51 15.20 7.59
CA LEU A 413 9.68 14.48 8.58
C LEU A 413 9.89 15.01 10.01
N PRO A 414 8.87 14.96 10.89
CA PRO A 414 8.96 15.34 12.29
C PRO A 414 10.12 14.70 13.07
N HIS A 415 10.32 13.38 12.92
CA HIS A 415 11.39 12.65 13.61
C HIS A 415 12.54 12.25 12.67
N PHE A 416 12.89 13.11 11.70
CA PHE A 416 13.89 12.80 10.67
C PHE A 416 15.22 12.28 11.21
N ALA A 417 15.77 12.90 12.27
CA ALA A 417 17.06 12.50 12.84
C ALA A 417 17.02 11.08 13.44
N GLN A 418 15.94 10.74 14.17
CA GLN A 418 15.74 9.41 14.74
C GLN A 418 15.51 8.36 13.65
N LEU A 419 14.79 8.71 12.58
CA LEU A 419 14.56 7.82 11.46
C LEU A 419 15.83 7.56 10.66
N LEU A 420 16.70 8.56 10.52
CA LEU A 420 18.04 8.38 9.95
C LEU A 420 18.85 7.39 10.79
N GLU A 421 18.87 7.53 12.12
CA GLU A 421 19.55 6.59 13.00
C GLU A 421 18.98 5.16 12.87
N ALA A 422 17.65 5.01 12.90
CA ALA A 422 16.99 3.72 12.73
C ALA A 422 17.33 3.08 11.36
N THR A 423 17.41 3.89 10.30
CA THR A 423 17.82 3.45 8.96
C THR A 423 19.22 2.87 8.96
N GLU A 424 20.17 3.57 9.59
CA GLU A 424 21.57 3.12 9.68
C GLU A 424 21.71 1.82 10.48
N GLN A 425 20.94 1.66 11.56
CA GLN A 425 20.88 0.41 12.32
C GLN A 425 20.31 -0.74 11.46
N LEU A 426 19.19 -0.51 10.76
CA LEU A 426 18.55 -1.52 9.92
C LEU A 426 19.43 -1.93 8.74
N ARG A 427 20.12 -1.00 8.08
CA ARG A 427 21.07 -1.32 6.99
C ARG A 427 22.18 -2.23 7.48
N ARG A 428 22.75 -1.96 8.67
CA ARG A 428 23.77 -2.85 9.28
C ARG A 428 23.20 -4.23 9.60
N GLN A 429 22.00 -4.30 10.17
CA GLN A 429 21.34 -5.59 10.46
C GLN A 429 21.07 -6.39 9.19
N TYR A 430 20.55 -5.73 8.14
CA TYR A 430 20.33 -6.35 6.83
C TYR A 430 21.65 -6.82 6.21
N ARG A 431 22.71 -6.01 6.26
CA ARG A 431 24.05 -6.40 5.77
C ARG A 431 24.57 -7.65 6.46
N VAL A 432 24.48 -7.70 7.80
CA VAL A 432 24.87 -8.87 8.58
C VAL A 432 24.05 -10.10 8.20
N TRP A 433 22.73 -9.95 8.04
CA TRP A 433 21.87 -11.02 7.59
C TRP A 433 22.25 -11.53 6.19
N ALA A 434 22.43 -10.62 5.23
CA ALA A 434 22.74 -10.95 3.85
C ALA A 434 24.12 -11.59 3.70
N ASP A 435 25.13 -11.10 4.45
CA ASP A 435 26.47 -11.71 4.50
C ASP A 435 26.42 -13.12 5.06
N ASN A 436 25.71 -13.33 6.17
CA ASN A 436 25.54 -14.67 6.77
C ASN A 436 24.82 -15.63 5.82
N LEU A 437 23.77 -15.15 5.13
CA LEU A 437 23.03 -15.95 4.16
C LEU A 437 23.91 -16.36 2.98
N ALA A 438 24.68 -15.42 2.41
CA ALA A 438 25.59 -15.68 1.30
C ALA A 438 26.72 -16.63 1.70
N GLN A 439 27.26 -16.49 2.92
CA GLN A 439 28.31 -17.37 3.44
C GLN A 439 27.79 -18.79 3.62
N ASP A 440 26.65 -18.97 4.30
CA ASP A 440 26.04 -20.28 4.50
C ASP A 440 25.71 -20.94 3.15
N PHE A 441 25.17 -20.18 2.20
CA PHE A 441 24.88 -20.69 0.86
C PHE A 441 26.14 -21.07 0.08
N SER A 442 27.22 -20.28 0.18
CA SER A 442 28.50 -20.60 -0.44
C SER A 442 29.11 -21.88 0.14
N ASP A 443 29.02 -22.08 1.45
CA ASP A 443 29.49 -23.29 2.12
C ASP A 443 28.67 -24.52 1.69
N ILE A 444 27.35 -24.38 1.54
CA ILE A 444 26.49 -25.44 1.00
C ILE A 444 26.85 -25.74 -0.46
N CYS A 445 27.09 -24.74 -1.30
CA CYS A 445 27.55 -24.95 -2.68
C CYS A 445 28.89 -25.68 -2.75
N GLN A 446 29.81 -25.44 -1.82
CA GLN A 446 31.08 -26.17 -1.74
C GLN A 446 30.91 -27.64 -1.33
N LYS A 447 29.95 -27.93 -0.44
CA LYS A 447 29.64 -29.28 0.03
C LYS A 447 28.86 -30.11 -1.01
N ASP A 448 27.89 -29.48 -1.68
CA ASP A 448 27.00 -30.11 -2.65
C ASP A 448 27.49 -29.87 -4.10
N SER A 449 27.15 -28.73 -4.69
CA SER A 449 27.68 -28.28 -5.98
C SER A 449 27.39 -26.79 -6.21
N PHE A 450 28.11 -26.15 -7.13
CA PHE A 450 27.72 -24.83 -7.65
C PHE A 450 26.73 -24.94 -8.81
N LEU A 451 26.68 -26.09 -9.49
CA LEU A 451 25.70 -26.39 -10.53
C LEU A 451 24.60 -27.27 -9.92
N PRO A 452 23.36 -26.76 -9.78
CA PRO A 452 22.28 -27.52 -9.19
C PRO A 452 21.80 -28.64 -10.12
N GLU A 453 20.93 -29.50 -9.62
CA GLU A 453 20.25 -30.50 -10.44
C GLU A 453 19.38 -29.87 -11.56
N ALA A 454 19.11 -30.65 -12.61
CA ALA A 454 18.65 -30.12 -13.90
C ALA A 454 17.30 -29.36 -13.83
N ASP A 455 16.39 -29.74 -12.95
CA ASP A 455 15.09 -29.09 -12.75
C ASP A 455 15.16 -27.86 -11.83
N LEU A 456 16.35 -27.48 -11.36
CA LEU A 456 16.59 -26.23 -10.65
C LEU A 456 17.44 -25.25 -11.48
N GLN A 457 18.02 -25.70 -12.59
CA GLN A 457 18.88 -24.87 -13.46
C GLN A 457 18.09 -23.87 -14.30
N GLN A 458 18.69 -22.70 -14.53
CA GLN A 458 18.22 -21.71 -15.49
C GLN A 458 18.26 -22.21 -16.94
N ARG A 459 19.34 -22.91 -17.34
CA ARG A 459 19.53 -23.38 -18.73
C ARG A 459 18.47 -24.36 -19.24
N THR A 460 17.60 -24.87 -18.36
CA THR A 460 16.54 -25.82 -18.69
C THR A 460 15.15 -25.20 -18.74
N ILE A 461 14.99 -23.92 -18.37
CA ILE A 461 13.69 -23.23 -18.31
C ILE A 461 12.96 -23.30 -19.64
N TYR A 462 13.64 -22.98 -20.74
CA TYR A 462 13.00 -23.00 -22.05
C TYR A 462 12.48 -24.41 -22.39
N ASP A 463 13.32 -25.43 -22.27
CA ASP A 463 12.98 -26.80 -22.66
C ASP A 463 11.94 -27.45 -21.72
N GLN A 464 11.98 -27.16 -20.41
CA GLN A 464 11.10 -27.77 -19.41
C GLN A 464 9.79 -27.02 -19.19
N VAL A 465 9.76 -25.70 -19.42
CA VAL A 465 8.61 -24.85 -19.05
C VAL A 465 7.96 -24.24 -20.29
N VAL A 466 8.72 -23.62 -21.17
CA VAL A 466 8.18 -22.84 -22.30
C VAL A 466 7.83 -23.75 -23.49
N HIS A 467 8.79 -24.55 -23.93
CA HIS A 467 8.66 -25.41 -25.11
C HIS A 467 7.47 -26.39 -25.04
N PRO A 468 7.17 -27.05 -23.90
CA PRO A 468 6.00 -27.92 -23.81
C PRO A 468 4.68 -27.19 -24.04
N LEU A 469 4.58 -25.91 -23.64
CA LEU A 469 3.39 -25.09 -23.85
C LEU A 469 3.20 -24.72 -25.32
N THR A 470 4.30 -24.53 -26.07
CA THR A 470 4.23 -24.20 -27.51
C THR A 470 3.82 -25.38 -28.38
N GLN A 471 3.93 -26.61 -27.88
CA GLN A 471 3.45 -27.82 -28.58
C GLN A 471 1.92 -27.95 -28.58
N ASN A 472 1.23 -27.26 -27.68
CA ASN A 472 -0.23 -27.29 -27.64
C ASN A 472 -0.82 -26.29 -28.65
N ASN A 473 -1.57 -26.80 -29.63
CA ASN A 473 -2.12 -25.96 -30.70
C ASN A 473 -3.18 -24.92 -30.23
N HIS A 474 -3.75 -25.05 -29.05
CA HIS A 474 -4.73 -24.11 -28.51
C HIS A 474 -4.13 -23.02 -27.61
N LYS A 475 -2.82 -23.08 -27.36
CA LYS A 475 -2.11 -22.15 -26.48
C LYS A 475 -1.31 -21.13 -27.29
N LYS A 476 -1.34 -19.89 -26.83
CA LYS A 476 -0.46 -18.81 -27.26
C LYS A 476 0.36 -18.38 -26.06
N VAL A 477 1.68 -18.50 -26.18
CA VAL A 477 2.61 -18.32 -25.07
C VAL A 477 3.33 -16.98 -25.23
N ALA A 478 3.32 -16.17 -24.18
CA ALA A 478 4.23 -15.05 -24.02
C ALA A 478 5.36 -15.42 -23.07
N TYR A 479 6.60 -15.25 -23.50
CA TYR A 479 7.80 -15.52 -22.73
C TYR A 479 8.54 -14.21 -22.47
N PHE A 480 8.45 -13.72 -21.24
CA PHE A 480 9.12 -12.51 -20.79
C PHE A 480 10.51 -12.84 -20.24
N LEU A 481 11.50 -12.20 -20.84
CA LEU A 481 12.91 -12.23 -20.46
C LEU A 481 13.23 -10.85 -19.87
N ILE A 482 13.18 -10.76 -18.54
CA ILE A 482 13.28 -9.50 -17.79
C ILE A 482 14.65 -9.45 -17.11
N ASP A 483 15.50 -8.52 -17.56
CA ASP A 483 16.83 -8.30 -17.01
C ASP A 483 16.75 -7.90 -15.54
N ALA A 484 17.58 -8.53 -14.70
CA ALA A 484 17.66 -8.25 -13.26
C ALA A 484 16.36 -8.44 -12.44
N PHE A 485 15.41 -9.26 -12.89
CA PHE A 485 14.14 -9.46 -12.19
C PHE A 485 14.24 -10.44 -11.02
N ARG A 486 14.21 -9.92 -9.79
CA ARG A 486 14.37 -10.73 -8.56
C ARG A 486 13.13 -11.58 -8.24
N TYR A 487 13.34 -12.69 -7.54
CA TYR A 487 12.25 -13.55 -7.07
C TYR A 487 11.21 -12.78 -6.24
N GLU A 488 11.68 -11.94 -5.32
CA GLU A 488 10.82 -11.17 -4.41
C GLU A 488 9.95 -10.14 -5.17
N MET A 489 10.45 -9.55 -6.26
CA MET A 489 9.66 -8.68 -7.15
C MET A 489 8.53 -9.45 -7.84
N ALA A 490 8.78 -10.71 -8.24
CA ALA A 490 7.73 -11.55 -8.81
C ALA A 490 6.63 -11.92 -7.81
N THR A 491 6.96 -11.97 -6.51
CA THR A 491 5.95 -12.23 -5.47
C THR A 491 4.98 -11.06 -5.31
N GLU A 492 5.40 -9.83 -5.58
CA GLU A 492 4.50 -8.67 -5.57
C GLU A 492 3.48 -8.73 -6.70
N LEU A 493 3.91 -9.11 -7.90
CA LEU A 493 3.05 -9.25 -9.07
C LEU A 493 2.08 -10.45 -8.96
N LEU A 494 2.28 -11.37 -8.01
CA LEU A 494 1.45 -12.56 -7.85
C LEU A 494 -0.03 -12.20 -7.59
N GLN A 495 -0.27 -11.23 -6.71
CA GLN A 495 -1.63 -10.78 -6.38
C GLN A 495 -2.29 -10.12 -7.59
N ASP A 496 -1.54 -9.30 -8.33
CA ASP A 496 -2.01 -8.60 -9.53
C ASP A 496 -2.44 -9.55 -10.66
N PHE A 497 -1.90 -10.77 -10.72
CA PHE A 497 -2.26 -11.76 -11.74
C PHE A 497 -3.32 -12.77 -11.29
N THR A 498 -3.67 -12.77 -9.99
CA THR A 498 -4.66 -13.69 -9.43
C THR A 498 -6.06 -13.11 -9.62
N GLU A 499 -6.59 -13.27 -10.84
CA GLU A 499 -7.96 -12.87 -11.22
C GLU A 499 -8.86 -14.11 -11.44
N ALA A 500 -10.18 -13.89 -11.50
CA ALA A 500 -11.13 -14.96 -11.80
C ALA A 500 -10.82 -15.62 -13.16
N GLY A 501 -10.58 -16.93 -13.16
CA GLY A 501 -10.22 -17.69 -14.36
C GLY A 501 -8.73 -17.78 -14.66
N SER A 502 -7.88 -17.15 -13.84
CA SER A 502 -6.42 -17.27 -13.89
C SER A 502 -5.92 -18.40 -13.00
N VAL A 503 -4.90 -19.12 -13.47
CA VAL A 503 -4.12 -20.05 -12.64
C VAL A 503 -2.68 -19.52 -12.61
N VAL A 504 -2.23 -19.11 -11.43
CA VAL A 504 -0.90 -18.53 -11.22
C VAL A 504 -0.04 -19.49 -10.40
N SER A 505 1.22 -19.66 -10.81
CA SER A 505 2.21 -20.40 -10.02
C SER A 505 3.56 -19.71 -10.12
N LEU A 506 4.21 -19.49 -8.98
CA LEU A 506 5.56 -18.95 -8.89
C LEU A 506 6.50 -20.05 -8.38
N LYS A 507 7.61 -20.27 -9.08
CA LYS A 507 8.69 -21.16 -8.67
C LYS A 507 10.04 -20.46 -8.81
N GLY A 508 11.06 -20.96 -8.13
CA GLY A 508 12.44 -20.48 -8.28
C GLY A 508 13.27 -21.37 -9.22
N ARG A 509 14.28 -20.77 -9.85
CA ARG A 509 15.43 -21.46 -10.48
C ARG A 509 16.71 -20.74 -10.06
N TYR A 510 17.84 -21.43 -10.17
CA TYR A 510 19.15 -20.82 -10.00
C TYR A 510 19.68 -20.31 -11.34
N ALA A 511 20.01 -19.03 -11.40
CA ALA A 511 20.77 -18.41 -12.46
C ALA A 511 22.14 -19.07 -12.62
N GLU A 512 22.60 -19.06 -13.87
CA GLU A 512 23.94 -19.50 -14.24
C GLU A 512 25.02 -18.60 -13.65
N LEU A 513 26.22 -19.15 -13.49
CA LEU A 513 27.38 -18.42 -12.97
C LEU A 513 28.38 -18.05 -14.08
N PRO A 514 29.03 -16.87 -14.00
CA PRO A 514 28.67 -15.76 -13.12
C PRO A 514 27.26 -15.22 -13.48
N SER A 515 26.54 -14.70 -12.50
CA SER A 515 25.15 -14.24 -12.66
C SER A 515 25.07 -12.88 -13.36
N ILE A 516 25.54 -12.83 -14.61
CA ILE A 516 25.58 -11.64 -15.46
C ILE A 516 24.72 -11.83 -16.71
N THR A 517 24.24 -10.73 -17.27
CA THR A 517 23.40 -10.71 -18.48
C THR A 517 23.99 -11.52 -19.62
N ALA A 518 25.31 -11.36 -19.88
CA ALA A 518 26.00 -12.06 -20.97
C ALA A 518 25.95 -13.60 -20.86
N VAL A 519 25.69 -14.13 -19.66
CA VAL A 519 25.53 -15.56 -19.39
C VAL A 519 24.05 -15.91 -19.31
N GLY A 520 23.32 -15.31 -18.36
CA GLY A 520 21.95 -15.71 -18.02
C GLY A 520 20.98 -15.56 -19.18
N MET A 521 21.01 -14.41 -19.89
CA MET A 521 20.12 -14.17 -21.03
C MET A 521 20.29 -15.17 -22.17
N ASN A 522 21.51 -15.66 -22.36
CA ASN A 522 21.80 -16.66 -23.39
C ASN A 522 21.43 -18.07 -22.91
N ALA A 523 21.60 -18.37 -21.61
CA ALA A 523 21.21 -19.64 -21.01
C ALA A 523 19.68 -19.87 -21.01
N LEU A 524 18.87 -18.80 -21.01
CA LEU A 524 17.40 -18.87 -21.12
C LEU A 524 16.88 -19.30 -22.50
N THR A 525 17.77 -19.63 -23.42
CA THR A 525 17.47 -20.12 -24.77
C THR A 525 17.94 -21.57 -24.93
N PRO A 526 17.47 -22.33 -25.94
CA PRO A 526 17.82 -23.75 -26.09
C PRO A 526 19.25 -23.94 -26.64
N VAL A 527 20.24 -23.57 -25.83
CA VAL A 527 21.68 -23.71 -26.13
C VAL A 527 22.33 -24.88 -25.38
N SER A 528 21.63 -25.47 -24.40
CA SER A 528 22.18 -26.61 -23.66
C SER A 528 22.09 -27.91 -24.45
N GLN A 529 23.21 -28.64 -24.52
CA GLN A 529 23.29 -29.95 -25.16
C GLN A 529 23.80 -30.98 -24.14
N GLY A 530 23.00 -31.99 -23.82
CA GLY A 530 23.36 -32.99 -22.80
C GLY A 530 23.63 -32.40 -21.41
N GLY A 531 23.00 -31.27 -21.08
CA GLY A 531 23.22 -30.52 -19.83
C GLY A 531 24.49 -29.66 -19.81
N LYS A 532 25.19 -29.53 -20.93
CA LYS A 532 26.42 -28.73 -21.06
C LYS A 532 26.16 -27.44 -21.85
N LEU A 533 27.04 -26.45 -21.67
CA LEU A 533 27.03 -25.19 -22.41
C LEU A 533 28.42 -24.94 -23.02
N LEU A 534 28.48 -24.72 -24.34
CA LEU A 534 29.74 -24.49 -25.05
C LEU A 534 30.01 -22.99 -25.18
N LEU A 535 31.03 -22.47 -24.50
CA LEU A 535 31.38 -21.05 -24.54
C LEU A 535 31.92 -20.63 -25.91
N ALA A 536 31.60 -19.40 -26.30
CA ALA A 536 32.19 -18.78 -27.48
C ALA A 536 33.48 -18.02 -27.14
N GLY A 537 34.54 -18.29 -27.91
CA GLY A 537 35.85 -17.66 -27.77
C GLY A 537 36.69 -18.21 -26.61
N ASP A 538 37.96 -17.77 -26.56
CA ASP A 538 38.97 -18.33 -25.64
C ASP A 538 39.10 -17.54 -24.31
N ASN A 539 38.39 -16.41 -24.20
CA ASN A 539 38.41 -15.57 -23.01
C ASN A 539 37.07 -14.83 -22.81
N GLY A 540 36.60 -14.79 -21.56
CA GLY A 540 35.37 -14.13 -21.14
C GLY A 540 34.10 -14.84 -21.59
N PHE A 541 32.96 -14.21 -21.33
CA PHE A 541 31.63 -14.74 -21.64
C PHE A 541 31.05 -14.04 -22.86
N LYS A 542 31.33 -14.57 -24.07
CA LYS A 542 30.89 -13.97 -25.35
C LYS A 542 29.69 -14.68 -25.99
N GLY A 543 28.89 -15.36 -25.16
CA GLY A 543 27.74 -16.17 -25.59
C GLY A 543 28.03 -17.67 -25.67
N PHE A 544 27.03 -18.43 -26.10
CA PHE A 544 27.09 -19.89 -26.21
C PHE A 544 26.93 -20.37 -27.65
N LYS A 545 27.71 -21.39 -28.05
CA LYS A 545 27.60 -22.02 -29.36
C LYS A 545 26.45 -23.01 -29.38
N THR A 546 25.62 -22.96 -30.42
CA THR A 546 24.58 -23.95 -30.70
C THR A 546 24.51 -24.19 -32.21
N GLY A 547 24.70 -25.44 -32.64
CA GLY A 547 24.89 -25.77 -34.05
C GLY A 547 26.06 -24.99 -34.66
N GLU A 548 25.79 -24.27 -35.76
CA GLU A 548 26.80 -23.53 -36.53
C GLU A 548 26.97 -22.06 -36.11
N TYR A 549 26.22 -21.56 -35.12
CA TYR A 549 26.25 -20.16 -34.71
C TYR A 549 26.40 -19.98 -33.20
N THR A 550 26.59 -18.71 -32.80
CA THR A 550 26.73 -18.29 -31.40
C THR A 550 25.55 -17.43 -31.00
N VAL A 551 24.93 -17.77 -29.86
CA VAL A 551 23.87 -17.00 -29.24
C VAL A 551 24.50 -15.97 -28.30
N ARG A 552 24.40 -14.69 -28.67
CA ARG A 552 24.99 -13.57 -27.92
C ARG A 552 24.19 -12.27 -27.97
N SER A 553 23.21 -12.15 -28.87
CA SER A 553 22.33 -10.99 -29.01
C SER A 553 20.86 -11.40 -29.00
N PRO A 554 19.91 -10.46 -28.83
CA PRO A 554 18.48 -10.74 -28.93
C PRO A 554 18.10 -11.48 -30.23
N GLN A 555 18.69 -11.13 -31.36
CA GLN A 555 18.37 -11.73 -32.65
C GLN A 555 18.76 -13.21 -32.72
N GLU A 556 19.96 -13.57 -32.23
CA GLU A 556 20.39 -14.98 -32.21
C GLU A 556 19.64 -15.79 -31.15
N ARG A 557 19.21 -15.16 -30.04
CA ARG A 557 18.34 -15.78 -29.04
C ARG A 557 16.99 -16.17 -29.63
N VAL A 558 16.34 -15.26 -30.35
CA VAL A 558 15.08 -15.54 -31.07
C VAL A 558 15.28 -16.64 -32.11
N ARG A 559 16.41 -16.62 -32.83
CA ARG A 559 16.77 -17.68 -33.80
C ARG A 559 16.88 -19.06 -33.13
N ALA A 560 17.60 -19.18 -32.01
CA ALA A 560 17.74 -20.46 -31.29
C ALA A 560 16.40 -21.01 -30.82
N ILE A 561 15.57 -20.14 -30.25
CA ILE A 561 14.21 -20.47 -29.83
C ILE A 561 13.37 -20.94 -31.04
N LYS A 562 13.49 -20.27 -32.18
CA LYS A 562 12.79 -20.64 -33.43
C LYS A 562 13.22 -22.00 -33.95
N ASP A 563 14.52 -22.25 -34.05
CA ASP A 563 15.07 -23.52 -34.57
C ASP A 563 14.58 -24.71 -33.72
N LYS A 564 14.51 -24.54 -32.38
CA LYS A 564 13.98 -25.55 -31.46
C LYS A 564 12.46 -25.72 -31.56
N SER A 565 11.70 -24.64 -31.70
CA SER A 565 10.23 -24.69 -31.74
C SER A 565 9.63 -25.17 -33.07
N VAL A 566 10.31 -24.91 -34.19
CA VAL A 566 9.78 -25.17 -35.54
C VAL A 566 10.12 -26.58 -36.04
N SER A 567 11.16 -27.22 -35.49
CA SER A 567 11.71 -28.48 -36.02
C SER A 567 10.87 -29.74 -35.79
N GLN A 568 9.74 -29.70 -35.05
CA GLN A 568 8.96 -30.90 -34.71
C GLN A 568 7.59 -31.06 -35.40
N HIS A 569 7.07 -30.03 -36.07
CA HIS A 569 5.75 -30.10 -36.74
C HIS A 569 5.86 -29.61 -38.18
N GLY A 570 5.66 -30.53 -39.14
CA GLY A 570 5.93 -30.32 -40.56
C GLY A 570 5.27 -29.10 -41.21
N LYS A 571 5.96 -28.57 -42.23
CA LYS A 571 5.58 -27.66 -43.34
C LYS A 571 4.78 -26.36 -43.08
N GLU A 572 4.16 -26.14 -41.92
CA GLU A 572 3.60 -24.84 -41.56
C GLU A 572 4.56 -24.13 -40.58
N SER A 573 5.42 -23.27 -41.13
CA SER A 573 6.32 -22.43 -40.32
C SER A 573 5.49 -21.44 -39.50
N LYS A 574 5.21 -21.79 -38.24
CA LYS A 574 4.53 -20.90 -37.28
C LYS A 574 5.47 -19.75 -36.92
N GLU A 575 4.98 -18.51 -36.99
CA GLU A 575 5.78 -17.32 -36.71
C GLU A 575 6.05 -17.16 -35.21
N ILE A 576 7.24 -16.64 -34.90
CA ILE A 576 7.62 -16.14 -33.58
C ILE A 576 7.78 -14.64 -33.72
N VAL A 577 7.22 -13.89 -32.79
CA VAL A 577 7.33 -12.43 -32.77
C VAL A 577 8.04 -12.02 -31.48
N SER A 578 8.93 -11.04 -31.58
CA SER A 578 9.61 -10.46 -30.43
C SER A 578 9.25 -8.99 -30.28
N PHE A 579 9.08 -8.53 -29.04
CA PHE A 579 8.89 -7.13 -28.68
C PHE A 579 9.82 -6.76 -27.53
N ASN A 580 10.13 -5.47 -27.40
CA ASN A 580 10.56 -4.92 -26.11
C ASN A 580 9.33 -4.53 -25.27
N LEU A 581 9.47 -4.47 -23.95
CA LEU A 581 8.37 -4.16 -23.03
C LEU A 581 7.65 -2.86 -23.40
N THR A 582 8.42 -1.81 -23.68
CA THR A 582 7.89 -0.50 -24.11
C THR A 582 7.10 -0.56 -25.43
N GLU A 583 7.47 -1.45 -26.36
CA GLU A 583 6.73 -1.61 -27.64
C GLU A 583 5.35 -2.23 -27.42
N VAL A 584 5.23 -3.18 -26.50
CA VAL A 584 3.94 -3.80 -26.13
C VAL A 584 2.99 -2.75 -25.54
N ARG A 585 3.51 -1.87 -24.69
CA ARG A 585 2.74 -0.80 -24.07
C ARG A 585 2.24 0.23 -25.08
N ASN A 586 3.14 0.69 -25.95
CA ASN A 586 2.82 1.77 -26.89
C ASN A 586 1.99 1.28 -28.09
N CYS A 587 1.76 -0.04 -28.22
CA CYS A 587 0.90 -0.60 -29.25
C CYS A 587 -0.57 -0.62 -28.82
N THR A 588 -1.45 -0.18 -29.72
CA THR A 588 -2.90 -0.35 -29.52
C THR A 588 -3.28 -1.82 -29.50
N ALA A 589 -4.33 -2.18 -28.75
CA ALA A 589 -4.82 -3.55 -28.65
C ALA A 589 -5.11 -4.18 -30.03
N SER A 590 -5.67 -3.41 -30.96
CA SER A 590 -5.93 -3.85 -32.34
C SER A 590 -4.65 -4.19 -33.11
N LYS A 591 -3.62 -3.35 -33.00
CA LYS A 591 -2.31 -3.59 -33.63
C LYS A 591 -1.65 -4.83 -33.02
N LEU A 592 -1.65 -4.94 -31.69
CA LEU A 592 -1.05 -6.07 -30.98
C LEU A 592 -1.74 -7.39 -31.36
N LYS A 593 -3.08 -7.41 -31.39
CA LYS A 593 -3.89 -8.57 -31.82
C LYS A 593 -3.60 -8.98 -33.25
N LYS A 594 -3.46 -8.02 -34.17
CA LYS A 594 -3.10 -8.28 -35.58
C LYS A 594 -1.70 -8.88 -35.70
N THR A 595 -0.70 -8.29 -35.03
CA THR A 595 0.69 -8.78 -35.09
C THR A 595 0.85 -10.15 -34.43
N CYS A 596 0.13 -10.42 -33.34
CA CYS A 596 0.20 -11.70 -32.62
C CYS A 596 -0.80 -12.75 -33.16
N ALA A 597 -1.52 -12.47 -34.25
CA ALA A 597 -2.59 -13.35 -34.75
C ALA A 597 -2.06 -14.74 -35.10
N ASN A 598 -0.94 -14.81 -35.82
CA ASN A 598 -0.31 -16.04 -36.31
C ASN A 598 0.83 -16.54 -35.41
N ALA A 599 1.22 -15.77 -34.39
CA ALA A 599 2.28 -16.13 -33.48
C ALA A 599 1.79 -17.10 -32.40
N ARG A 600 2.55 -18.20 -32.19
CA ARG A 600 2.32 -19.12 -31.06
C ARG A 600 3.21 -18.83 -29.86
N LEU A 601 4.36 -18.24 -30.11
CA LEU A 601 5.30 -17.79 -29.09
C LEU A 601 5.62 -16.32 -29.36
N ILE A 602 5.37 -15.50 -28.35
CA ILE A 602 5.71 -14.09 -28.30
C ILE A 602 6.83 -13.95 -27.29
N ILE A 603 7.95 -13.34 -27.68
CA ILE A 603 9.08 -13.10 -26.78
C ILE A 603 9.07 -11.62 -26.39
N ILE A 604 9.14 -11.34 -25.10
CA ILE A 604 9.17 -9.97 -24.58
C ILE A 604 10.52 -9.78 -23.90
N HIS A 605 11.27 -8.78 -24.35
CA HIS A 605 12.53 -8.39 -23.72
C HIS A 605 12.31 -7.15 -22.86
N SER A 606 12.87 -7.15 -21.66
CA SER A 606 12.92 -5.98 -20.78
C SER A 606 14.33 -5.85 -20.23
N ARG A 607 14.85 -4.62 -20.23
CA ARG A 607 16.14 -4.21 -19.65
C ARG A 607 15.99 -3.12 -18.60
N GLU A 608 14.78 -2.60 -18.45
CA GLU A 608 14.52 -1.34 -17.77
C GLU A 608 14.86 -1.39 -16.28
N ILE A 609 14.76 -2.56 -15.63
CA ILE A 609 15.17 -2.75 -14.22
C ILE A 609 16.69 -2.68 -14.09
N ASP A 610 17.42 -3.40 -14.95
CA ASP A 610 18.89 -3.44 -14.93
C ASP A 610 19.50 -2.09 -15.33
N ASP A 611 19.05 -1.51 -16.45
CA ASP A 611 19.48 -0.19 -16.93
C ASP A 611 19.24 0.89 -15.85
N ALA A 612 18.10 0.85 -15.14
CA ALA A 612 17.83 1.78 -14.05
C ALA A 612 18.72 1.52 -12.82
N GLY A 613 19.01 0.25 -12.52
CA GLY A 613 19.93 -0.15 -11.47
C GLY A 613 21.35 0.36 -11.72
N GLU A 614 21.91 0.09 -12.90
CA GLU A 614 23.25 0.55 -13.31
C GLU A 614 23.36 2.08 -13.32
N ALA A 615 22.26 2.78 -13.63
CA ALA A 615 22.17 4.24 -13.57
C ALA A 615 21.96 4.81 -12.15
N ASN A 616 21.93 3.97 -11.10
CA ASN A 616 21.60 4.35 -9.71
C ASN A 616 20.20 4.99 -9.54
N LEU A 617 19.27 4.71 -10.45
CA LEU A 617 17.87 5.15 -10.43
C LEU A 617 16.90 4.02 -10.06
N GLY A 618 17.41 2.81 -9.81
CA GLY A 618 16.62 1.59 -9.61
C GLY A 618 15.59 1.74 -8.48
N LEU A 619 16.01 2.10 -7.27
CA LEU A 619 15.11 2.23 -6.11
C LEU A 619 13.93 3.19 -6.38
N ALA A 620 14.18 4.30 -7.07
CA ALA A 620 13.15 5.28 -7.40
C ALA A 620 12.17 4.80 -8.48
N THR A 621 12.50 3.77 -9.26
CA THR A 621 11.77 3.39 -10.48
C THR A 621 11.29 1.94 -10.55
N PHE A 622 11.75 1.04 -9.67
CA PHE A 622 11.37 -0.38 -9.71
C PHE A 622 9.85 -0.59 -9.65
N GLU A 623 9.13 0.11 -8.77
CA GLU A 623 7.67 0.01 -8.67
C GLU A 623 6.98 0.37 -9.99
N THR A 624 7.44 1.45 -10.65
CA THR A 624 6.96 1.85 -11.97
C THR A 624 7.15 0.70 -12.96
N TRP A 625 8.33 0.07 -13.02
CA TRP A 625 8.59 -1.03 -13.94
C TRP A 625 7.77 -2.30 -13.65
N LEU A 626 7.49 -2.60 -12.38
CA LEU A 626 6.55 -3.67 -12.01
C LEU A 626 5.14 -3.38 -12.54
N GLY A 627 4.66 -2.14 -12.38
CA GLY A 627 3.40 -1.68 -12.99
C GLY A 627 3.40 -1.83 -14.52
N GLN A 628 4.51 -1.50 -15.19
CA GLN A 628 4.64 -1.66 -16.65
C GLN A 628 4.60 -3.13 -17.09
N ILE A 629 5.19 -4.05 -16.33
CA ILE A 629 5.14 -5.50 -16.60
C ILE A 629 3.69 -5.98 -16.50
N LYS A 630 2.95 -5.56 -15.47
CA LYS A 630 1.53 -5.89 -15.29
C LYS A 630 0.69 -5.38 -16.46
N SER A 631 0.87 -4.13 -16.87
CA SER A 631 0.12 -3.55 -17.99
C SER A 631 0.44 -4.23 -19.32
N ALA A 632 1.71 -4.60 -19.57
CA ALA A 632 2.08 -5.38 -20.75
C ALA A 632 1.45 -6.79 -20.76
N TRP A 633 1.34 -7.44 -19.59
CA TRP A 633 0.59 -8.69 -19.44
C TRP A 633 -0.89 -8.51 -19.83
N ASN A 634 -1.56 -7.46 -19.34
CA ASN A 634 -2.95 -7.17 -19.69
C ASN A 634 -3.14 -6.89 -21.20
N HIS A 635 -2.26 -6.12 -21.82
CA HIS A 635 -2.30 -5.85 -23.26
C HIS A 635 -2.20 -7.13 -24.10
N LEU A 636 -1.30 -8.04 -23.72
CA LEU A 636 -1.14 -9.34 -24.39
C LEU A 636 -2.34 -10.27 -24.12
N LYS A 637 -2.88 -10.28 -22.90
CA LYS A 637 -4.13 -10.97 -22.55
C LYS A 637 -5.27 -10.54 -23.46
N ASN A 638 -5.45 -9.22 -23.65
CA ASN A 638 -6.47 -8.65 -24.53
C ASN A 638 -6.21 -8.94 -26.03
N ALA A 639 -4.94 -9.15 -26.41
CA ALA A 639 -4.57 -9.61 -27.75
C ALA A 639 -4.79 -11.12 -27.98
N GLY A 640 -5.27 -11.86 -26.98
CA GLY A 640 -5.61 -13.28 -27.06
C GLY A 640 -4.48 -14.24 -26.69
N ILE A 641 -3.45 -13.76 -25.98
CA ILE A 641 -2.43 -14.62 -25.36
C ILE A 641 -3.01 -15.21 -24.06
N ASN A 642 -2.76 -16.49 -23.79
CA ASN A 642 -3.37 -17.20 -22.67
C ASN A 642 -2.38 -17.95 -21.76
N GLU A 643 -1.10 -18.01 -22.12
CA GLU A 643 -0.05 -18.56 -21.27
C GLU A 643 1.08 -17.53 -21.18
N PHE A 644 1.52 -17.20 -19.97
CA PHE A 644 2.56 -16.23 -19.72
C PHE A 644 3.61 -16.84 -18.83
N ILE A 645 4.88 -16.75 -19.23
CA ILE A 645 6.04 -17.16 -18.45
C ILE A 645 6.93 -15.95 -18.29
N LEU A 646 7.12 -15.49 -17.06
CA LEU A 646 8.01 -14.39 -16.72
C LEU A 646 9.20 -14.94 -15.95
N THR A 647 10.41 -14.64 -16.43
CA THR A 647 11.67 -15.09 -15.82
C THR A 647 12.77 -14.05 -15.98
N ALA A 648 13.85 -14.25 -15.25
CA ALA A 648 15.04 -13.41 -15.29
C ALA A 648 16.30 -14.15 -15.70
N ASP A 649 17.30 -13.38 -16.09
CA ASP A 649 18.66 -13.83 -16.32
C ASP A 649 19.50 -13.87 -15.03
N HIS A 650 19.33 -12.89 -14.15
CA HIS A 650 19.89 -12.85 -12.81
C HIS A 650 19.03 -11.96 -11.90
N GLY A 651 19.34 -11.98 -10.60
CA GLY A 651 18.96 -10.93 -9.67
C GLY A 651 20.13 -9.97 -9.41
N PHE A 652 20.07 -9.24 -8.31
CA PHE A 652 21.06 -8.23 -7.94
C PHE A 652 21.11 -8.01 -6.43
N LEU A 653 22.14 -7.32 -5.98
CA LEU A 653 22.26 -6.79 -4.63
C LEU A 653 22.24 -5.26 -4.65
N LEU A 654 21.52 -4.71 -3.69
CA LEU A 654 21.58 -3.29 -3.35
C LEU A 654 22.77 -3.01 -2.42
N GLN A 655 23.53 -1.97 -2.75
CA GLN A 655 24.71 -1.54 -2.02
C GLN A 655 24.42 -0.20 -1.33
N ASP A 656 25.03 -0.06 -0.17
CA ASP A 656 24.93 1.12 0.68
C ASP A 656 26.30 1.32 1.38
N HIS A 657 26.40 2.28 2.28
CA HIS A 657 27.66 2.60 2.95
C HIS A 657 28.19 1.46 3.86
N THR A 658 27.37 0.45 4.21
CA THR A 658 27.77 -0.74 4.97
C THR A 658 28.47 -1.80 4.12
N THR A 659 28.44 -1.66 2.79
CA THR A 659 29.08 -2.61 1.87
C THR A 659 30.59 -2.62 2.06
N LYS A 660 31.16 -3.81 2.25
CA LYS A 660 32.61 -4.02 2.27
C LYS A 660 33.16 -4.13 0.87
N GLU A 661 34.30 -3.50 0.63
CA GLU A 661 35.05 -3.57 -0.63
C GLU A 661 36.37 -4.31 -0.42
N LYS A 662 36.67 -5.28 -1.29
CA LYS A 662 37.88 -6.10 -1.27
C LYS A 662 38.78 -5.77 -2.47
N ASN A 663 40.06 -5.51 -2.22
CA ASN A 663 41.04 -5.35 -3.30
C ASN A 663 41.46 -6.72 -3.87
N TYR A 664 41.67 -6.78 -5.18
CA TYR A 664 42.25 -7.94 -5.86
C TYR A 664 43.12 -7.46 -7.02
N GLY A 665 44.43 -7.76 -6.98
CA GLY A 665 45.37 -7.31 -7.99
C GLY A 665 45.27 -5.80 -8.27
N SER A 666 45.20 -5.45 -9.55
CA SER A 666 44.83 -4.11 -10.03
C SER A 666 43.31 -3.95 -10.13
N LYS A 667 42.80 -2.71 -10.07
CA LYS A 667 41.36 -2.39 -10.24
C LYS A 667 40.74 -2.80 -11.59
N LYS A 668 41.56 -3.31 -12.53
CA LYS A 668 41.11 -3.83 -13.84
C LYS A 668 41.01 -5.36 -13.88
N ASP A 669 41.56 -6.04 -12.87
CA ASP A 669 41.62 -7.49 -12.83
C ASP A 669 40.29 -8.12 -12.39
N PRO A 670 39.58 -7.60 -11.36
CA PRO A 670 38.29 -8.14 -10.97
C PRO A 670 37.13 -7.46 -11.74
N TYR A 671 36.06 -8.21 -11.93
CA TYR A 671 34.72 -7.63 -12.06
C TYR A 671 34.15 -7.41 -10.65
N ARG A 672 33.10 -6.59 -10.53
CA ARG A 672 32.63 -6.11 -9.23
C ARG A 672 32.17 -7.22 -8.28
N ARG A 673 31.74 -8.36 -8.82
CA ARG A 673 31.23 -9.52 -8.06
C ARG A 673 31.99 -10.82 -8.29
N TYR A 674 32.91 -10.86 -9.25
CA TYR A 674 33.66 -12.07 -9.57
C TYR A 674 35.01 -11.76 -10.21
N ILE A 675 35.93 -12.72 -10.15
CA ILE A 675 37.17 -12.73 -10.93
C ILE A 675 37.14 -13.92 -11.88
N LEU A 676 37.66 -13.74 -13.10
CA LEU A 676 37.90 -14.83 -14.04
C LEU A 676 39.41 -15.05 -14.18
N ASP A 677 39.92 -16.12 -13.59
CA ASP A 677 41.35 -16.45 -13.60
C ASP A 677 41.61 -17.71 -14.44
N SER A 678 42.80 -17.81 -15.02
CA SER A 678 43.25 -19.02 -15.73
C SER A 678 43.61 -20.15 -14.76
N GLU A 679 43.99 -19.83 -13.53
CA GLU A 679 44.44 -20.77 -12.51
C GLU A 679 43.49 -20.77 -11.31
N PRO A 680 43.37 -21.90 -10.57
CA PRO A 680 42.63 -21.91 -9.32
C PRO A 680 43.35 -21.04 -8.29
N ARG A 681 42.60 -20.15 -7.63
CA ARG A 681 43.11 -19.29 -6.53
C ARG A 681 42.47 -19.67 -5.21
N SER A 682 43.20 -19.44 -4.12
CA SER A 682 42.70 -19.58 -2.76
C SER A 682 42.86 -18.25 -2.06
N GLU A 683 41.82 -17.44 -2.11
CA GLU A 683 41.76 -16.12 -1.47
C GLU A 683 40.91 -16.18 -0.21
N GLU A 684 41.36 -15.54 0.87
CA GLU A 684 40.61 -15.53 2.14
C GLU A 684 39.20 -14.92 1.95
N GLY A 685 38.17 -15.56 2.51
CA GLY A 685 36.79 -15.11 2.36
C GLY A 685 36.21 -15.27 0.94
N CYS A 686 36.91 -15.96 0.03
CA CYS A 686 36.43 -16.25 -1.32
C CYS A 686 36.22 -17.75 -1.54
N VAL A 687 35.51 -18.06 -2.61
CA VAL A 687 35.32 -19.42 -3.13
C VAL A 687 35.62 -19.47 -4.62
N THR A 688 36.24 -20.57 -5.04
CA THR A 688 36.72 -20.78 -6.42
C THR A 688 35.97 -21.94 -7.06
N VAL A 689 35.48 -21.72 -8.28
CA VAL A 689 34.65 -22.67 -9.05
C VAL A 689 35.23 -22.81 -10.44
N SER A 690 35.51 -24.04 -10.89
CA SER A 690 35.97 -24.27 -12.26
C SER A 690 34.80 -24.17 -13.24
N LEU A 691 35.03 -23.59 -14.43
CA LEU A 691 34.01 -23.55 -15.48
C LEU A 691 33.57 -24.97 -15.90
N SER A 692 34.47 -25.95 -15.85
CA SER A 692 34.17 -27.35 -16.12
C SER A 692 33.18 -27.95 -15.11
N SER A 693 33.27 -27.60 -13.82
CA SER A 693 32.30 -28.04 -12.80
C SER A 693 30.89 -27.47 -13.02
N LEU A 694 30.79 -26.30 -13.68
CA LEU A 694 29.53 -25.72 -14.16
C LEU A 694 29.05 -26.31 -15.50
N LYS A 695 29.74 -27.36 -15.98
CA LYS A 695 29.54 -27.97 -17.30
C LYS A 695 29.64 -26.96 -18.45
N TYR A 696 30.55 -25.99 -18.32
CA TYR A 696 30.96 -25.14 -19.43
C TYR A 696 32.14 -25.79 -20.17
N GLU A 697 32.06 -25.80 -21.50
CA GLU A 697 33.10 -26.31 -22.39
C GLU A 697 33.73 -25.18 -23.21
N GLY A 698 34.91 -25.43 -23.77
CA GLY A 698 35.63 -24.49 -24.63
C GLY A 698 36.62 -23.56 -23.91
N GLN A 699 36.55 -23.45 -22.58
CA GLN A 699 37.52 -22.70 -21.77
C GLN A 699 37.86 -23.49 -20.50
N ASN A 700 39.14 -23.47 -20.10
CA ASN A 700 39.60 -24.04 -18.82
C ASN A 700 40.00 -22.89 -17.88
N LYS A 701 39.02 -22.31 -17.19
CA LYS A 701 39.19 -21.15 -16.30
C LYS A 701 38.43 -21.34 -15.00
N TYR A 702 38.65 -20.44 -14.05
CA TYR A 702 38.07 -20.46 -12.73
C TYR A 702 37.39 -19.12 -12.43
N LEU A 703 36.20 -19.22 -11.83
CA LEU A 703 35.49 -18.10 -11.25
C LEU A 703 35.82 -18.03 -9.76
N ILE A 704 36.12 -16.83 -9.26
CA ILE A 704 36.35 -16.57 -7.84
C ILE A 704 35.30 -15.56 -7.37
N PHE A 705 34.57 -15.92 -6.33
CA PHE A 705 33.51 -15.10 -5.72
C PHE A 705 33.84 -14.79 -4.26
N CYS A 706 33.42 -13.65 -3.75
CA CYS A 706 33.32 -13.46 -2.29
C CYS A 706 32.28 -14.44 -1.74
N LYS A 707 32.54 -15.02 -0.56
CA LYS A 707 31.57 -15.87 0.13
C LYS A 707 30.41 -15.07 0.71
N ASP A 708 30.60 -13.78 0.97
CA ASP A 708 29.60 -12.87 1.50
C ASP A 708 29.09 -11.87 0.44
N THR A 709 28.44 -10.79 0.86
CA THR A 709 27.94 -9.77 -0.06
C THR A 709 28.96 -8.69 -0.41
N SER A 710 30.24 -8.85 -0.04
CA SER A 710 31.29 -7.90 -0.39
C SER A 710 31.48 -7.77 -1.91
N VAL A 711 31.92 -6.59 -2.34
CA VAL A 711 32.25 -6.29 -3.75
C VAL A 711 33.77 -6.20 -3.92
N PHE A 712 34.26 -6.47 -5.12
CA PHE A 712 35.66 -6.19 -5.46
C PHE A 712 35.83 -4.73 -5.86
N ALA A 713 36.94 -4.13 -5.46
CA ALA A 713 37.34 -2.79 -5.89
C ALA A 713 37.60 -2.78 -7.39
N THR A 714 36.84 -1.99 -8.13
CA THR A 714 37.02 -1.80 -9.58
C THR A 714 37.32 -0.34 -9.91
N GLY A 715 37.56 -0.05 -11.18
CA GLY A 715 37.69 1.33 -11.68
C GLY A 715 36.40 2.17 -11.61
N ASN A 716 35.26 1.58 -11.27
CA ASN A 716 33.95 2.25 -11.21
C ASN A 716 33.40 2.25 -9.77
N PRO A 717 33.79 3.22 -8.92
CA PRO A 717 33.30 3.32 -7.54
C PRO A 717 31.84 3.84 -7.50
N GLY A 718 31.15 3.59 -6.38
CA GLY A 718 29.89 4.27 -6.07
C GLY A 718 28.59 3.65 -6.62
N ALA A 719 28.64 2.57 -7.40
CA ALA A 719 27.40 1.96 -7.87
C ALA A 719 26.62 1.26 -6.73
N THR A 720 25.32 1.56 -6.65
CA THR A 720 24.37 1.09 -5.62
C THR A 720 23.69 -0.23 -6.00
N PHE A 721 23.96 -0.71 -7.21
CA PHE A 721 23.41 -1.92 -7.79
C PHE A 721 24.55 -2.78 -8.33
N VAL A 722 24.55 -4.08 -8.00
CA VAL A 722 25.56 -5.03 -8.48
C VAL A 722 24.99 -6.41 -8.70
N HIS A 723 25.56 -7.12 -9.66
CA HIS A 723 25.28 -8.52 -9.92
C HIS A 723 26.55 -9.22 -10.45
N GLY A 724 26.48 -10.54 -10.58
CA GLY A 724 27.55 -11.39 -11.10
C GLY A 724 28.15 -12.35 -10.09
N GLY A 725 27.69 -12.34 -8.84
CA GLY A 725 28.18 -13.15 -7.74
C GLY A 725 27.40 -14.46 -7.52
N ASN A 726 27.57 -15.04 -6.32
CA ASN A 726 26.94 -16.29 -5.89
C ASN A 726 25.97 -16.08 -4.71
N SER A 727 25.41 -14.89 -4.50
CA SER A 727 24.39 -14.72 -3.44
C SER A 727 23.03 -15.28 -3.88
N LEU A 728 22.15 -15.63 -2.94
CA LEU A 728 20.79 -16.08 -3.27
C LEU A 728 19.98 -14.98 -3.94
N GLN A 729 20.21 -13.72 -3.57
CA GLN A 729 19.59 -12.55 -4.17
C GLN A 729 19.91 -12.39 -5.67
N GLU A 730 21.14 -12.78 -6.06
CA GLU A 730 21.60 -12.78 -7.45
C GLU A 730 21.21 -14.06 -8.19
N ARG A 731 21.20 -15.20 -7.50
CA ARG A 731 21.00 -16.51 -8.14
C ARG A 731 19.56 -16.98 -8.21
N VAL A 732 18.70 -16.70 -7.23
CA VAL A 732 17.32 -17.19 -7.27
C VAL A 732 16.47 -16.29 -8.15
N ILE A 733 16.18 -16.78 -9.36
CA ILE A 733 15.34 -16.11 -10.35
C ILE A 733 13.92 -16.67 -10.33
N PRO A 734 12.90 -15.84 -10.59
CA PRO A 734 11.52 -16.28 -10.67
C PRO A 734 11.24 -17.04 -11.95
N VAL A 735 10.35 -18.03 -11.87
CA VAL A 735 9.62 -18.61 -12.99
C VAL A 735 8.14 -18.44 -12.67
N LEU A 736 7.60 -17.28 -13.02
CA LEU A 736 6.21 -16.93 -12.80
C LEU A 736 5.38 -17.37 -14.00
N LYS A 737 4.49 -18.32 -13.78
CA LYS A 737 3.56 -18.83 -14.79
C LYS A 737 2.15 -18.33 -14.51
N VAL A 738 1.53 -17.76 -15.52
CA VAL A 738 0.11 -17.35 -15.51
C VAL A 738 -0.59 -18.03 -16.68
N SER A 739 -1.62 -18.82 -16.40
CA SER A 739 -2.49 -19.44 -17.41
C SER A 739 -3.88 -18.83 -17.31
N GLN A 740 -4.37 -18.23 -18.39
CA GLN A 740 -5.68 -17.61 -18.46
C GLN A 740 -6.69 -18.54 -19.16
N ARG A 741 -7.83 -18.82 -18.53
CA ARG A 741 -8.97 -19.39 -19.27
C ARG A 741 -9.60 -18.28 -20.11
N TYR A 742 -9.73 -18.52 -21.41
CA TYR A 742 -10.30 -17.56 -22.33
C TYR A 742 -11.76 -17.28 -21.95
N ASN A 743 -12.01 -16.11 -21.37
CA ASN A 743 -13.34 -15.52 -21.29
C ASN A 743 -13.40 -14.43 -22.38
N SER A 744 -14.39 -14.53 -23.26
CA SER A 744 -14.74 -13.40 -24.13
C SER A 744 -15.12 -12.24 -23.22
N LEU A 745 -14.35 -11.14 -23.28
CA LEU A 745 -14.70 -9.90 -22.58
C LEU A 745 -16.14 -9.53 -22.95
N SER A 746 -17.04 -9.53 -21.94
CA SER A 746 -18.32 -8.82 -22.02
C SER A 746 -18.04 -7.34 -22.29
N GLY A 747 -18.94 -6.66 -23.00
CA GLY A 747 -18.74 -5.28 -23.46
C GLY A 747 -18.16 -4.37 -22.38
N MET A 748 -17.02 -3.74 -22.69
CA MET A 748 -16.38 -2.77 -21.78
C MET A 748 -17.32 -1.58 -21.58
N VAL A 749 -17.46 -1.14 -20.33
CA VAL A 749 -18.14 0.11 -20.00
C VAL A 749 -17.16 1.25 -20.28
N LYS A 750 -17.62 2.29 -20.97
CA LYS A 750 -16.82 3.49 -21.18
C LYS A 750 -16.81 4.35 -19.90
N TYR A 751 -15.65 4.81 -19.47
CA TYR A 751 -15.45 5.68 -18.32
C TYR A 751 -14.77 6.99 -18.73
N LEU A 752 -15.10 8.07 -18.02
CA LEU A 752 -14.52 9.40 -18.16
C LEU A 752 -13.75 9.77 -16.90
N ILE A 753 -12.59 10.40 -17.08
CA ILE A 753 -11.78 10.96 -16.00
C ILE A 753 -12.13 12.45 -15.88
N GLU A 754 -12.55 12.89 -14.71
CA GLU A 754 -12.61 14.31 -14.39
C GLU A 754 -11.42 14.69 -13.51
N ALA A 755 -10.73 15.77 -13.86
CA ALA A 755 -9.52 16.22 -13.18
C ALA A 755 -9.56 17.72 -12.92
N GLN A 756 -9.14 18.11 -11.71
CA GLN A 756 -8.94 19.50 -11.31
C GLN A 756 -7.56 19.61 -10.63
N ALA A 757 -6.66 20.42 -11.17
CA ALA A 757 -5.30 20.52 -10.66
C ALA A 757 -5.05 21.87 -9.98
N ASP A 758 -4.25 21.85 -8.91
CA ASP A 758 -3.70 23.03 -8.25
C ASP A 758 -2.23 22.75 -7.88
N ASN A 759 -1.31 23.43 -8.57
CA ASN A 759 0.13 23.18 -8.51
C ASN A 759 0.49 21.70 -8.76
N ASN A 760 1.14 21.05 -7.80
CA ASN A 760 1.52 19.63 -7.85
C ASN A 760 0.51 18.70 -7.14
N ARG A 761 -0.69 19.20 -6.83
CA ARG A 761 -1.83 18.38 -6.35
C ARG A 761 -2.92 18.33 -7.42
N ILE A 762 -3.55 17.16 -7.54
CA ILE A 762 -4.64 16.93 -8.49
C ILE A 762 -5.79 16.20 -7.81
N ARG A 763 -7.01 16.69 -8.03
CA ARG A 763 -8.26 16.04 -7.64
C ARG A 763 -8.80 15.27 -8.84
N LEU A 764 -9.12 14.00 -8.63
CA LEU A 764 -9.57 13.07 -9.66
C LEU A 764 -10.87 12.40 -9.24
N ARG A 765 -11.75 12.14 -10.21
CA ARG A 765 -12.85 11.18 -10.07
C ARG A 765 -13.13 10.48 -11.39
N VAL A 766 -13.57 9.23 -11.33
CA VAL A 766 -13.88 8.43 -12.51
C VAL A 766 -15.36 8.12 -12.53
N LYS A 767 -16.01 8.40 -13.66
CA LYS A 767 -17.45 8.17 -13.85
C LYS A 767 -17.74 7.33 -15.09
N PRO A 768 -18.79 6.51 -15.08
CA PRO A 768 -19.29 5.91 -16.31
C PRO A 768 -19.70 7.00 -17.31
N ALA A 769 -19.37 6.82 -18.59
CA ALA A 769 -19.82 7.72 -19.64
C ALA A 769 -21.35 7.65 -19.76
N PRO A 770 -22.06 8.79 -19.94
CA PRO A 770 -23.51 8.80 -20.05
C PRO A 770 -23.95 7.99 -21.30
N LEU A 771 -24.70 6.90 -21.07
CA LEU A 771 -25.30 6.09 -22.14
C LEU A 771 -26.60 6.73 -22.64
N PRO A 772 -26.86 6.76 -23.97
CA PRO A 772 -28.17 7.13 -24.49
C PRO A 772 -29.20 6.02 -24.20
N GLN A 773 -30.19 6.35 -23.36
CA GLN A 773 -31.40 5.59 -22.99
C GLN A 773 -31.24 4.19 -22.33
N SER A 774 -31.70 4.12 -21.08
CA SER A 774 -32.33 2.98 -20.40
C SER A 774 -31.59 1.63 -20.33
N VAL A 775 -30.34 1.62 -19.87
CA VAL A 775 -29.78 0.45 -19.17
C VAL A 775 -29.09 0.94 -17.89
N LEU A 776 -29.74 0.77 -16.75
CA LEU A 776 -29.10 0.87 -15.44
C LEU A 776 -28.20 -0.36 -15.28
N ASN A 777 -26.95 -0.26 -15.70
CA ASN A 777 -25.95 -1.24 -15.29
C ASN A 777 -25.62 -0.97 -13.82
N PHE A 778 -26.11 -1.83 -12.94
CA PHE A 778 -25.62 -1.93 -11.56
C PHE A 778 -24.19 -2.47 -11.63
N THR A 779 -23.21 -1.59 -11.81
CA THR A 779 -21.82 -1.95 -11.56
C THR A 779 -21.64 -1.99 -10.05
N GLU A 780 -21.32 -3.17 -9.51
CA GLU A 780 -20.67 -3.28 -8.20
C GLU A 780 -19.54 -2.25 -8.09
N SER A 781 -19.22 -1.79 -6.88
CA SER A 781 -18.16 -0.81 -6.62
C SER A 781 -16.84 -1.25 -7.28
N LYS A 782 -16.59 -0.71 -8.47
CA LYS A 782 -15.44 -1.06 -9.31
C LYS A 782 -14.31 -0.10 -9.02
N THR A 783 -13.08 -0.60 -9.03
CA THR A 783 -11.87 0.22 -8.90
C THR A 783 -11.17 0.26 -10.26
N ILE A 784 -10.72 1.44 -10.68
CA ILE A 784 -9.99 1.65 -11.93
C ILE A 784 -8.56 2.09 -11.59
N ASN A 785 -7.58 1.48 -12.26
CA ASN A 785 -6.18 1.90 -12.13
C ASN A 785 -5.92 3.08 -13.07
N LEU A 786 -5.35 4.16 -12.56
CA LEU A 786 -4.88 5.31 -13.33
C LEU A 786 -3.36 5.44 -13.18
N ALA A 787 -2.71 5.90 -14.24
CA ALA A 787 -1.29 6.24 -14.26
C ALA A 787 -1.09 7.62 -14.87
N PHE A 788 0.09 8.18 -14.63
CA PHE A 788 0.49 9.51 -15.08
C PHE A 788 1.73 9.41 -15.95
N HIS A 789 1.78 10.16 -17.04
CA HIS A 789 3.03 10.42 -17.76
C HIS A 789 3.03 11.81 -18.39
N VAL A 790 4.19 12.25 -18.84
CA VAL A 790 4.30 13.44 -19.69
C VAL A 790 4.27 12.98 -21.16
N PRO A 791 3.31 13.46 -21.98
CA PRO A 791 3.25 13.09 -23.38
C PRO A 791 4.56 13.40 -24.12
N ASN A 792 5.10 12.41 -24.83
CA ASN A 792 6.34 12.50 -25.61
C ASN A 792 7.62 12.85 -24.81
N ARG A 793 7.60 12.77 -23.47
CA ARG A 793 8.75 13.05 -22.61
C ARG A 793 8.98 11.89 -21.64
N GLN A 794 9.88 10.98 -22.02
CA GLN A 794 10.25 9.83 -21.18
C GLN A 794 11.35 10.16 -20.17
N ASP A 795 11.97 11.33 -20.31
CA ASP A 795 13.02 11.86 -19.43
C ASP A 795 12.49 12.48 -18.14
N ILE A 796 11.17 12.68 -18.03
CA ILE A 796 10.53 13.18 -16.82
C ILE A 796 9.93 12.00 -16.04
N GLN A 797 10.36 11.86 -14.79
CA GLN A 797 9.83 10.88 -13.86
C GLN A 797 8.68 11.50 -13.06
N ILE A 798 7.55 10.79 -12.97
CA ILE A 798 6.41 11.16 -12.12
C ILE A 798 6.30 10.15 -10.99
N THR A 799 6.22 10.62 -9.75
CA THR A 799 6.02 9.82 -8.55
C THR A 799 4.77 10.29 -7.82
N ILE A 800 3.91 9.35 -7.43
CA ILE A 800 2.77 9.64 -6.56
C ILE A 800 3.29 9.71 -5.12
N LYS A 801 3.24 10.88 -4.49
CA LYS A 801 3.75 11.13 -3.13
C LYS A 801 2.76 10.71 -2.05
N ASP A 802 1.51 11.10 -2.21
CA ASP A 802 0.43 10.78 -1.29
C ASP A 802 -0.92 10.76 -2.01
N VAL A 803 -1.89 10.13 -1.37
CA VAL A 803 -3.27 10.03 -1.85
C VAL A 803 -4.25 10.10 -0.68
N ILE A 804 -5.42 10.72 -0.91
CA ILE A 804 -6.55 10.75 0.02
C ILE A 804 -7.77 10.21 -0.73
N GLY A 805 -8.42 9.16 -0.18
CA GLY A 805 -9.61 8.54 -0.76
C GLY A 805 -9.35 7.43 -1.79
N ALA A 806 -8.09 7.02 -1.99
CA ALA A 806 -7.72 5.92 -2.89
C ALA A 806 -6.45 5.22 -2.41
N LYS A 807 -6.01 4.18 -3.15
CA LYS A 807 -4.79 3.41 -2.84
C LYS A 807 -3.76 3.57 -3.96
N ILE A 808 -2.48 3.48 -3.60
CA ILE A 808 -1.38 3.42 -4.56
C ILE A 808 -0.86 1.99 -4.59
N ASN A 809 -0.68 1.43 -5.79
CA ASN A 809 -0.01 0.15 -5.98
C ASN A 809 0.93 0.27 -7.19
N ASN A 810 2.23 0.03 -7.00
CA ASN A 810 3.25 0.09 -8.06
C ASN A 810 3.20 1.41 -8.87
N GLN A 811 3.10 2.55 -8.17
CA GLN A 811 2.94 3.89 -8.77
C GLN A 811 1.73 4.06 -9.70
N GLN A 812 0.72 3.20 -9.55
CA GLN A 812 -0.61 3.35 -10.15
C GLN A 812 -1.63 3.70 -9.07
N LEU A 813 -2.54 4.62 -9.38
CA LEU A 813 -3.63 5.05 -8.51
C LEU A 813 -4.85 4.13 -8.70
N GLN A 814 -5.24 3.41 -7.65
CA GLN A 814 -6.45 2.59 -7.63
C GLN A 814 -7.64 3.42 -7.13
N ILE A 815 -8.41 3.99 -8.06
CA ILE A 815 -9.53 4.91 -7.76
C ILE A 815 -10.88 4.17 -7.80
N PRO A 816 -11.70 4.22 -6.73
CA PRO A 816 -13.04 3.68 -6.77
C PRO A 816 -13.93 4.53 -7.70
N VAL A 817 -14.83 3.89 -8.44
CA VAL A 817 -15.82 4.57 -9.29
C VAL A 817 -16.97 5.08 -8.40
N THR A 818 -16.81 6.28 -7.86
CA THR A 818 -17.80 6.99 -7.03
C THR A 818 -17.93 8.46 -7.47
N ASP A 819 -18.90 9.18 -6.91
CA ASP A 819 -19.05 10.62 -7.14
C ASP A 819 -18.06 11.48 -6.33
N GLU A 820 -17.26 10.86 -5.46
CA GLU A 820 -16.30 11.51 -4.58
C GLU A 820 -14.99 11.87 -5.29
N TRP A 821 -14.36 12.95 -4.84
CA TRP A 821 -13.06 13.39 -5.34
C TRP A 821 -11.93 12.74 -4.55
N VAL A 822 -10.98 12.14 -5.25
CA VAL A 822 -9.71 11.67 -4.71
C VAL A 822 -8.65 12.74 -4.91
N GLU A 823 -7.86 13.03 -3.88
CA GLU A 823 -6.76 13.99 -3.97
C GLU A 823 -5.42 13.27 -4.05
N VAL A 824 -4.56 13.70 -4.97
CA VAL A 824 -3.28 13.06 -5.29
C VAL A 824 -2.17 14.09 -5.32
N GLY A 825 -1.11 13.89 -4.55
CA GLY A 825 0.12 14.68 -4.62
C GLY A 825 1.13 14.05 -5.56
N LEU A 826 1.70 14.84 -6.46
CA LEU A 826 2.68 14.40 -7.46
C LEU A 826 4.06 15.03 -7.23
N ASP A 827 5.11 14.28 -7.54
CA ASP A 827 6.48 14.75 -7.67
C ASP A 827 6.95 14.53 -9.10
N LEU A 828 7.36 15.59 -9.78
CA LEU A 828 7.88 15.49 -11.14
C LEU A 828 9.35 15.88 -11.12
N ARG A 829 10.22 14.99 -11.61
CA ARG A 829 11.67 15.21 -11.68
C ARG A 829 12.15 15.10 -13.12
N GLY A 830 13.00 16.01 -13.54
CA GLY A 830 13.57 16.11 -14.88
C GLY A 830 14.99 16.68 -14.83
N GLN A 831 15.58 16.89 -16.01
CA GLN A 831 16.97 17.39 -16.12
C GLN A 831 17.11 18.88 -15.82
N ARG A 832 16.02 19.62 -15.90
CA ARG A 832 15.96 21.07 -15.68
C ARG A 832 14.64 21.43 -15.04
N ASP A 833 14.62 22.58 -14.37
CA ASP A 833 13.37 23.16 -13.89
C ASP A 833 12.53 23.59 -15.10
N GLU A 834 11.35 22.99 -15.24
CA GLU A 834 10.40 23.34 -16.30
C GLU A 834 8.97 23.06 -15.86
N ARG A 835 7.99 23.56 -16.61
CA ARG A 835 6.58 23.28 -16.37
C ARG A 835 5.99 22.44 -17.50
N VAL A 836 5.29 21.36 -17.16
CA VAL A 836 4.76 20.40 -18.15
C VAL A 836 3.30 20.08 -17.90
N ARG A 837 2.64 19.54 -18.93
CA ARG A 837 1.30 18.95 -18.79
C ARG A 837 1.42 17.44 -18.66
N ILE A 838 0.59 16.86 -17.80
CA ILE A 838 0.54 15.42 -17.58
C ILE A 838 -0.70 14.84 -18.26
N GLU A 839 -0.59 13.63 -18.78
CA GLU A 839 -1.71 12.82 -19.25
C GLU A 839 -2.04 11.78 -18.19
N ILE A 840 -3.34 11.67 -17.89
CA ILE A 840 -3.91 10.70 -16.96
C ILE A 840 -4.63 9.66 -17.79
N PHE A 841 -4.25 8.41 -17.62
CA PHE A 841 -4.75 7.33 -18.47
C PHE A 841 -4.89 6.02 -17.69
N HIS A 842 -5.65 5.08 -18.24
CA HIS A 842 -5.76 3.73 -17.72
C HIS A 842 -4.67 2.85 -18.34
N PRO A 843 -3.66 2.40 -17.57
CA PRO A 843 -2.48 1.74 -18.13
C PRO A 843 -2.75 0.29 -18.54
N ASP A 844 -3.75 -0.38 -17.95
CA ASP A 844 -3.98 -1.80 -18.12
C ASP A 844 -4.83 -2.14 -19.35
N GLY A 845 -5.60 -1.19 -19.88
CA GLY A 845 -6.50 -1.41 -21.00
C GLY A 845 -7.56 -2.49 -20.75
N ILE A 846 -7.89 -2.81 -19.49
CA ILE A 846 -8.93 -3.77 -19.11
C ILE A 846 -10.33 -3.15 -19.15
N GLU A 847 -10.40 -1.81 -19.02
CA GLU A 847 -11.61 -1.00 -19.19
C GLU A 847 -11.43 0.03 -20.30
N ASP A 848 -12.54 0.49 -20.89
CA ASP A 848 -12.53 1.60 -21.84
C ASP A 848 -12.55 2.92 -21.07
N VAL A 849 -11.38 3.51 -20.80
CA VAL A 849 -11.24 4.76 -20.06
C VAL A 849 -10.68 5.83 -20.98
N GLU A 850 -11.38 6.95 -21.13
CA GLU A 850 -10.92 8.08 -21.92
C GLU A 850 -9.82 8.85 -21.16
N ALA A 851 -8.60 8.84 -21.72
CA ALA A 851 -7.47 9.57 -21.15
C ALA A 851 -7.74 11.09 -21.15
N THR A 852 -7.21 11.79 -20.15
CA THR A 852 -7.45 13.22 -19.93
C THR A 852 -6.15 13.96 -19.65
N ILE A 853 -6.01 15.15 -20.24
CA ILE A 853 -4.90 16.07 -20.00
C ILE A 853 -5.48 17.33 -19.35
N PRO A 854 -5.24 17.57 -18.05
CA PRO A 854 -5.62 18.82 -17.39
C PRO A 854 -5.02 20.05 -18.09
N GLN A 855 -5.67 21.20 -17.98
CA GLN A 855 -5.17 22.43 -18.63
C GLN A 855 -3.98 23.03 -17.87
N GLU A 856 -3.88 22.73 -16.59
CA GLU A 856 -2.88 23.24 -15.68
C GLU A 856 -1.50 22.62 -15.93
N TYR A 857 -0.47 23.36 -15.55
CA TYR A 857 0.92 22.95 -15.67
C TYR A 857 1.48 22.54 -14.30
N PHE A 858 2.30 21.49 -14.32
CA PHE A 858 2.96 20.91 -13.15
C PHE A 858 4.43 21.29 -13.15
N ASP A 859 5.00 21.54 -11.98
CA ASP A 859 6.39 21.94 -11.82
C ASP A 859 7.29 20.70 -11.78
N VAL A 860 8.24 20.65 -12.71
CA VAL A 860 9.28 19.63 -12.78
C VAL A 860 10.53 20.18 -12.10
N SER A 861 11.06 19.46 -11.11
CA SER A 861 12.34 19.79 -10.50
C SER A 861 13.50 19.28 -11.37
N GLY A 862 14.47 20.15 -11.65
CA GLY A 862 15.73 19.87 -12.35
C GLY A 862 16.73 19.06 -11.53
N SER A 863 16.24 18.04 -10.82
CA SER A 863 17.00 17.24 -9.86
C SER A 863 17.55 15.95 -10.44
N LEU A 864 17.09 15.52 -11.63
CA LEU A 864 17.69 14.38 -12.33
C LEU A 864 18.97 14.85 -13.02
N LYS A 865 20.07 14.85 -12.26
CA LYS A 865 21.40 14.89 -12.84
C LYS A 865 21.75 13.49 -13.29
N THR A 866 21.74 13.25 -14.59
CA THR A 866 22.33 12.04 -15.14
C THR A 866 23.83 12.09 -14.85
N GLU A 867 24.34 11.32 -13.89
CA GLU A 867 25.73 10.87 -13.89
C GLU A 867 25.93 9.86 -15.02
N VAL A 868 25.70 10.30 -16.26
CA VAL A 868 26.34 9.66 -17.40
C VAL A 868 27.73 10.23 -17.40
N SER A 869 28.74 9.35 -17.36
CA SER A 869 30.11 9.68 -17.73
C SER A 869 30.07 10.63 -18.93
N THR A 870 30.50 11.86 -18.71
CA THR A 870 30.37 13.00 -19.63
C THR A 870 30.96 12.66 -20.98
N THR A 871 30.12 12.15 -21.88
CA THR A 871 30.27 12.34 -23.33
C THR A 871 29.38 13.51 -23.68
N GLN A 872 29.85 14.71 -23.33
CA GLN A 872 29.25 15.97 -23.77
C GLN A 872 29.32 16.02 -25.30
N THR A 873 28.18 16.05 -25.96
CA THR A 873 28.06 16.58 -27.32
C THR A 873 28.12 18.10 -27.20
N PRO A 874 29.11 18.80 -27.78
CA PRO A 874 29.24 20.24 -27.60
C PRO A 874 28.11 20.99 -28.34
N SER A 875 27.64 22.08 -27.74
CA SER A 875 26.76 23.05 -28.40
C SER A 875 27.40 23.60 -29.69
N SER A 876 26.56 24.12 -30.58
CA SER A 876 26.82 24.25 -32.04
C SER A 876 28.04 25.08 -32.47
N ASN A 877 28.77 25.74 -31.57
CA ASN A 877 29.95 26.55 -31.91
C ASN A 877 31.27 26.19 -31.18
N ASP A 878 31.29 25.26 -30.21
CA ASP A 878 32.50 24.98 -29.40
C ASP A 878 33.18 23.63 -29.65
N TRP A 879 32.62 22.78 -30.52
CA TRP A 879 33.16 21.46 -30.81
C TRP A 879 34.57 21.47 -31.43
N GLN A 880 34.96 22.57 -32.08
CA GLN A 880 36.24 22.72 -32.77
C GLN A 880 37.45 22.50 -31.85
N ASN A 881 37.31 22.86 -30.57
CA ASN A 881 38.36 22.70 -29.55
C ASN A 881 38.46 21.27 -28.98
N SER A 882 37.56 20.37 -29.37
CA SER A 882 37.49 18.98 -28.86
C SER A 882 38.45 18.01 -29.58
N PHE A 883 39.17 18.51 -30.61
CA PHE A 883 40.13 17.76 -31.40
C PHE A 883 41.56 18.11 -30.99
N GLU A 884 42.35 17.09 -30.63
CA GLU A 884 43.78 17.25 -30.35
C GLU A 884 44.57 17.63 -31.61
N ASP A 885 44.17 17.13 -32.78
CA ASP A 885 44.77 17.47 -34.08
C ASP A 885 43.89 18.50 -34.81
N GLN A 886 44.40 19.72 -34.95
CA GLN A 886 43.70 20.81 -35.62
C GLN A 886 43.36 20.50 -37.09
N ALA A 887 44.12 19.63 -37.76
CA ALA A 887 43.80 19.22 -39.13
C ALA A 887 42.49 18.42 -39.19
N ILE A 888 42.16 17.66 -38.13
CA ILE A 888 40.91 16.90 -38.02
C ILE A 888 39.74 17.86 -37.78
N ALA A 889 39.92 18.86 -36.91
CA ALA A 889 38.93 19.93 -36.72
C ALA A 889 38.61 20.65 -38.05
N GLN A 890 39.64 20.92 -38.86
CA GLN A 890 39.48 21.54 -40.18
C GLN A 890 38.70 20.66 -41.17
N VAL A 891 38.85 19.33 -41.13
CA VAL A 891 38.04 18.41 -41.95
C VAL A 891 36.55 18.54 -41.60
N PHE A 892 36.21 18.56 -40.31
CA PHE A 892 34.80 18.70 -39.90
C PHE A 892 34.26 20.11 -40.12
N LEU A 893 35.12 21.15 -40.06
CA LEU A 893 34.71 22.52 -40.40
C LEU A 893 34.40 22.65 -41.88
N HIS A 894 35.20 22.00 -42.73
CA HIS A 894 34.93 21.90 -44.14
C HIS A 894 33.61 21.16 -44.41
N LEU A 895 33.37 20.03 -43.74
CA LEU A 895 32.09 19.30 -43.80
C LEU A 895 30.90 20.14 -43.32
N GLN A 896 31.05 20.93 -42.25
CA GLN A 896 30.00 21.79 -41.72
C GLN A 896 29.62 22.89 -42.73
N LYS A 897 30.60 23.43 -43.46
CA LYS A 897 30.43 24.53 -44.41
C LYS A 897 30.00 24.07 -45.80
N HIS A 898 30.55 22.97 -46.29
CA HIS A 898 30.39 22.51 -47.68
C HIS A 898 29.52 21.25 -47.82
N ASN A 899 29.00 20.71 -46.71
CA ASN A 899 28.15 19.52 -46.61
C ASN A 899 28.76 18.21 -47.14
N SER A 900 29.90 18.23 -47.81
CA SER A 900 30.63 17.04 -48.20
C SER A 900 32.12 17.30 -48.33
N ILE A 901 32.92 16.24 -48.24
CA ILE A 901 34.36 16.25 -48.53
C ILE A 901 34.77 14.93 -49.21
N THR A 902 35.59 15.02 -50.25
CA THR A 902 36.14 13.88 -50.98
C THR A 902 37.49 13.43 -50.40
N GLU A 903 37.91 12.19 -50.66
CA GLU A 903 39.20 11.66 -50.20
C GLU A 903 40.42 12.47 -50.68
N ILE A 904 40.33 13.11 -51.86
CA ILE A 904 41.35 14.01 -52.41
C ILE A 904 41.45 15.28 -51.55
N GLU A 905 40.33 15.93 -51.25
CA GLU A 905 40.28 17.12 -50.37
C GLU A 905 40.70 16.76 -48.94
N LEU A 906 40.30 15.59 -48.45
CA LEU A 906 40.70 15.08 -47.14
C LEU A 906 42.23 14.89 -47.05
N THR A 907 42.85 14.43 -48.14
CA THR A 907 44.32 14.31 -48.24
C THR A 907 45.00 15.68 -48.31
N GLN A 908 44.39 16.68 -48.93
CA GLN A 908 44.90 18.05 -48.94
C GLN A 908 44.86 18.69 -47.54
N ILE A 909 43.77 18.50 -46.78
CA ILE A 909 43.63 19.03 -45.42
C ILE A 909 44.55 18.30 -44.44
N LEU A 910 44.62 16.96 -44.51
CA LEU A 910 45.43 16.17 -43.58
C LEU A 910 46.92 16.07 -43.99
N GLY A 911 47.26 16.50 -45.20
CA GLY A 911 48.63 16.66 -45.70
C GLY A 911 49.27 15.42 -46.32
N ASN A 912 48.77 14.20 -46.08
CA ASN A 912 49.22 13.00 -46.80
C ASN A 912 48.23 11.80 -46.70
N PRO A 913 48.32 10.81 -47.62
CA PRO A 913 47.43 9.66 -47.64
C PRO A 913 47.48 8.75 -46.40
N ARG A 914 48.60 8.73 -45.64
CA ARG A 914 48.67 7.92 -44.40
C ARG A 914 47.77 8.49 -43.31
N LYS A 915 47.72 9.81 -43.18
CA LYS A 915 46.82 10.49 -42.23
C LYS A 915 45.35 10.34 -42.64
N THR A 916 45.05 10.37 -43.93
CA THR A 916 43.69 10.08 -44.46
C THR A 916 43.20 8.67 -44.10
N ARG A 917 44.07 7.65 -44.18
CA ARG A 917 43.72 6.29 -43.74
C ARG A 917 43.49 6.21 -42.23
N ARG A 918 44.29 6.90 -41.42
CA ARG A 918 44.09 6.95 -39.96
C ARG A 918 42.79 7.66 -39.60
N PHE A 919 42.49 8.79 -40.25
CA PHE A 919 41.20 9.46 -40.12
C PHE A 919 40.02 8.53 -40.43
N ALA A 920 40.11 7.72 -41.49
CA ALA A 920 39.06 6.79 -41.85
C ALA A 920 38.89 5.61 -40.85
N LEU A 921 39.95 5.22 -40.14
CA LEU A 921 39.89 4.18 -39.09
C LEU A 921 39.25 4.72 -37.81
N ASP A 922 39.60 5.95 -37.44
CA ASP A 922 39.15 6.60 -36.21
C ASP A 922 37.90 7.49 -36.43
N PHE A 923 37.28 7.39 -37.62
CA PHE A 923 36.22 8.29 -38.06
C PHE A 923 35.02 8.33 -37.12
N GLU A 924 34.56 7.16 -36.64
CA GLU A 924 33.43 7.05 -35.71
C GLU A 924 33.73 7.72 -34.36
N GLU A 925 34.98 7.66 -33.88
CA GLU A 925 35.39 8.34 -32.64
C GLU A 925 35.47 9.86 -32.82
N TYR A 926 35.90 10.31 -33.99
CA TYR A 926 35.89 11.73 -34.33
C TYR A 926 34.47 12.27 -34.55
N LEU A 927 33.57 11.47 -35.12
CA LEU A 927 32.17 11.85 -35.37
C LEU A 927 31.40 12.12 -34.08
N LYS A 928 31.70 11.40 -32.98
CA LYS A 928 31.12 11.66 -31.65
C LYS A 928 31.40 13.06 -31.11
N LYS A 929 32.45 13.72 -31.62
CA LYS A 929 32.89 15.04 -31.15
C LYS A 929 32.22 16.19 -31.89
N VAL A 930 31.40 15.93 -32.92
CA VAL A 930 30.75 16.98 -33.72
C VAL A 930 29.22 16.93 -33.61
N PRO A 931 28.51 18.07 -33.71
CA PRO A 931 27.07 18.14 -33.47
C PRO A 931 26.23 17.78 -34.71
N PHE A 932 26.78 17.03 -35.67
CA PHE A 932 26.09 16.65 -36.91
C PHE A 932 26.53 15.28 -37.40
N LEU A 933 25.61 14.55 -38.04
CA LEU A 933 25.87 13.23 -38.59
C LEU A 933 26.54 13.32 -39.96
N VAL A 934 27.34 12.32 -40.31
CA VAL A 934 28.05 12.25 -41.58
C VAL A 934 27.93 10.83 -42.14
N ARG A 935 27.37 10.71 -43.35
CA ARG A 935 27.30 9.45 -44.12
C ARG A 935 28.51 9.29 -45.01
N ILE A 936 29.02 8.07 -45.16
CA ILE A 936 30.08 7.74 -46.12
C ILE A 936 29.47 7.17 -47.40
N GLU A 937 29.82 7.76 -48.55
CA GLU A 937 29.52 7.28 -49.89
C GLU A 937 30.79 6.74 -50.54
N THR A 938 30.69 5.61 -51.24
CA THR A 938 31.82 5.07 -52.02
C THR A 938 31.65 5.47 -53.48
N THR A 939 32.65 6.16 -54.05
CA THR A 939 32.64 6.61 -55.45
C THR A 939 33.83 6.01 -56.21
N ASN A 940 33.84 6.13 -57.54
CA ASN A 940 34.96 5.65 -58.38
C ASN A 940 36.30 6.34 -58.06
N ASN A 941 36.26 7.50 -57.39
CA ASN A 941 37.44 8.29 -57.01
C ASN A 941 37.77 8.22 -55.50
N GLY A 942 37.21 7.24 -54.78
CA GLY A 942 37.44 7.04 -53.34
C GLY A 942 36.21 7.31 -52.47
N LYS A 943 36.42 7.39 -51.15
CA LYS A 943 35.34 7.68 -50.18
C LYS A 943 34.97 9.17 -50.21
N ARG A 944 33.68 9.44 -50.10
CA ARG A 944 33.12 10.79 -49.91
C ARG A 944 32.33 10.81 -48.62
N TYR A 945 32.61 11.79 -47.77
CA TYR A 945 31.92 11.99 -46.49
C TYR A 945 30.90 13.10 -46.69
N VAL A 946 29.63 12.89 -46.32
CA VAL A 946 28.51 13.80 -46.58
C VAL A 946 27.78 14.07 -45.28
N LYS A 947 27.73 15.33 -44.85
CA LYS A 947 26.98 15.78 -43.68
C LYS A 947 25.48 15.59 -43.94
N GLN A 948 24.78 15.00 -42.97
CA GLN A 948 23.32 14.86 -42.98
C GLN A 948 22.71 16.08 -42.28
N ASN A 949 21.61 16.60 -42.84
CA ASN A 949 20.85 17.71 -42.27
C ASN A 949 19.93 17.24 -41.15
#